data_AF-A0A4P2QTQ8-F1
#
_entry.id   AF-A0A4P2QTQ8-F1
#
_cell.length_a   1.000
_cell.length_b   1.000
_cell.length_c   1.000
_cell.angle_alpha   90.00
_cell.angle_beta   90.00
_cell.angle_gamma   90.00
#
_symmetry.space_group_name_H-M   'P 1'
#
loop_
_entity.id
_entity.type
_entity.pdbx_description
1 polymer ?
#
loop_
_entity_poly.entity_id
_entity_poly.type
_entity_poly.pdbx_seq_one_letter_code
_entity_poly.pdbx_strand_id
1 'polypeptide(L)'
;MRGSKEGARRGFCAAVLQKLVALVTMLSLFSPSFARAGTPYTILWSSHQDADSCASPELDREGDTIFEVNKTPLPTYGIPGAVEVHGDGSVSNTLEAEFYSVLLRVGRNDFHFGVHTVNGSDWCTHVHDVVHLVSEPLGLNKPLFNVRRDGTGFEGNMDVDLSLAEINPDLARDIAELEVRIAGLMTELLRDAARVAGLREKMDLLGQLDLELHDLVQRPLDEISRTDLDAILDRYEDVVDAETRAAMQQLIDDLKKSVSDLESELGRVLDELGAQADEMADLATQDARAGGWDPDEPWNYALGESEVPWVEVPDIAEVDGAFEEGRDPYAAYADAVIAALEADVSGGVVVARADFVANVRAWRANSAALEIALRDRMGVSVAETNAFLKAQNRIAEVVRRFMDASDWFVDSPVPADLRAVVETVLKPRFDALADQMKDRLNLWNGEALDLEQTQLYQTISAFAGAMSTVGEGVEAYAGMMQTLVHATTRIGVGFVPVVGPALDLCEAVTGKAFCLPSGQELSDEERIFSGVGFGLGAIGPMWRGVKTSSGLRPSAIRVAGEIAEIEEAFAQIVKTNRVRGYKGLPGAITTKPVDLFEKKAAKFLVDDGRSLVGVGDDGVRRVLRIPRESRPGTIEGMAPDFVSVSSGHKLILSEAKGGKIDVGTVRDQLTNAMEALKKKGLDGDVDRVELIMEQGAEFKDPNFTVKDGYIINSQTGKTVALQGFDKFIMVIRI
;
A
#
# COMPACT_ATOMS: atom_id res chain seq x y z
N MET A 1 18.44 -2.89 -6.46
CA MET A 1 18.47 -2.71 -4.99
C MET A 1 19.09 -1.36 -4.57
N ARG A 2 18.27 -0.33 -4.33
CA ARG A 2 18.55 0.88 -3.52
C ARG A 2 17.24 1.68 -3.49
N GLY A 3 16.48 1.63 -2.39
CA GLY A 3 15.22 2.40 -2.28
C GLY A 3 14.34 2.08 -1.06
N SER A 4 14.40 0.85 -0.54
CA SER A 4 13.48 0.41 0.54
C SER A 4 13.79 0.99 1.95
N LYS A 5 15.01 1.50 2.20
CA LYS A 5 15.41 1.96 3.55
C LYS A 5 14.98 3.39 3.91
N GLU A 6 14.49 4.20 2.97
CA GLU A 6 14.08 5.60 3.25
C GLU A 6 12.60 5.75 3.63
N GLY A 7 11.71 4.87 3.17
CA GLY A 7 10.27 4.93 3.48
C GLY A 7 9.96 4.61 4.95
N ALA A 8 10.58 3.57 5.50
CA ALA A 8 10.38 3.14 6.88
C ALA A 8 10.89 4.17 7.91
N ARG A 9 11.93 4.94 7.58
CA ARG A 9 12.47 6.00 8.45
C ARG A 9 11.54 7.21 8.56
N ARG A 10 10.73 7.50 7.54
CA ARG A 10 9.79 8.65 7.54
C ARG A 10 8.54 8.38 8.40
N GLY A 11 8.03 7.15 8.41
CA GLY A 11 6.88 6.77 9.25
C GLY A 11 7.19 6.77 10.75
N PHE A 12 8.38 6.29 11.12
CA PHE A 12 8.84 6.28 12.52
C PHE A 12 9.10 7.70 13.06
N CYS A 13 9.61 8.61 12.22
CA CYS A 13 9.81 10.01 12.60
C CYS A 13 8.48 10.75 12.82
N ALA A 14 7.43 10.46 12.04
CA ALA A 14 6.15 11.18 12.16
C ALA A 14 5.41 10.88 13.48
N ALA A 15 5.42 9.63 13.94
CA ALA A 15 4.78 9.25 15.21
C ALA A 15 5.54 9.80 16.43
N VAL A 16 6.88 9.83 16.37
CA VAL A 16 7.73 10.45 17.39
C VAL A 16 7.56 11.98 17.38
N LEU A 17 7.47 12.61 16.21
CA LEU A 17 7.22 14.04 16.07
C LEU A 17 5.82 14.42 16.57
N GLN A 18 4.79 13.60 16.32
CA GLN A 18 3.44 13.84 16.85
C GLN A 18 3.38 13.71 18.37
N LYS A 19 4.09 12.75 18.98
CA LYS A 19 4.20 12.65 20.44
C LYS A 19 5.01 13.81 21.04
N LEU A 20 6.07 14.27 20.37
CA LEU A 20 6.83 15.47 20.76
C LEU A 20 6.00 16.75 20.62
N VAL A 21 5.22 16.89 19.55
CA VAL A 21 4.31 18.03 19.35
C VAL A 21 3.20 18.01 20.41
N ALA A 22 2.63 16.84 20.73
CA ALA A 22 1.66 16.71 21.82
C ALA A 22 2.27 17.06 23.18
N LEU A 23 3.53 16.67 23.43
CA LEU A 23 4.29 17.05 24.63
C LEU A 23 4.54 18.56 24.70
N VAL A 24 4.96 19.19 23.58
CA VAL A 24 5.16 20.65 23.46
C VAL A 24 3.84 21.41 23.60
N THR A 25 2.74 20.85 23.11
CA THR A 25 1.40 21.44 23.26
C THR A 25 0.89 21.28 24.69
N MET A 26 1.21 20.18 25.38
CA MET A 26 0.92 20.00 26.81
C MET A 26 1.81 20.90 27.69
N LEU A 27 3.07 21.11 27.30
CA LEU A 27 3.97 22.12 27.90
C LEU A 27 3.48 23.56 27.69
N SER A 28 2.77 23.84 26.59
CA SER A 28 2.11 25.14 26.38
C SER A 28 0.87 25.35 27.25
N LEU A 29 0.31 24.29 27.85
CA LEU A 29 -0.72 24.38 28.89
C LEU A 29 -0.11 24.55 30.30
N PHE A 30 1.20 24.33 30.45
CA PHE A 30 2.02 24.74 31.59
C PHE A 30 2.74 26.07 31.33
N SER A 31 2.24 26.91 30.42
CA SER A 31 2.66 28.30 30.36
C SER A 31 2.41 28.92 31.75
N PRO A 32 3.45 29.42 32.44
CA PRO A 32 3.31 29.95 33.78
C PRO A 32 2.27 31.05 33.70
N SER A 33 1.28 30.98 34.59
CA SER A 33 0.43 32.12 34.87
C SER A 33 1.38 33.27 35.19
N PHE A 34 1.53 34.22 34.26
CA PHE A 34 2.24 35.46 34.54
C PHE A 34 1.61 36.06 35.80
N ALA A 35 2.47 36.44 36.75
CA ALA A 35 2.17 37.07 38.04
C ALA A 35 1.87 36.13 39.24
N ARG A 36 2.89 35.41 39.71
CA ARG A 36 3.19 35.41 41.15
C ARG A 36 4.44 36.26 41.36
N ALA A 37 4.36 37.24 42.27
CA ALA A 37 5.52 37.98 42.75
C ALA A 37 6.62 37.00 43.17
N GLY A 38 7.90 37.34 42.94
CA GLY A 38 9.03 36.47 43.27
C GLY A 38 9.01 36.03 44.74
N THR A 39 9.71 34.95 45.07
CA THR A 39 9.87 34.50 46.47
C THR A 39 10.47 35.66 47.29
N PRO A 40 9.89 36.06 48.42
CA PRO A 40 10.41 37.17 49.22
C PRO A 40 11.71 36.77 49.94
N TYR A 41 12.65 37.70 49.98
CA TYR A 41 13.89 37.63 50.74
C TYR A 41 14.09 38.90 51.55
N THR A 42 14.86 38.77 52.60
CA THR A 42 15.26 39.86 53.46
C THR A 42 16.75 39.75 53.75
N ILE A 43 17.49 40.82 53.54
CA ILE A 43 18.81 40.97 54.16
C ILE A 43 18.57 41.45 55.59
N LEU A 44 18.83 40.58 56.55
CA LEU A 44 18.70 40.88 57.97
C LEU A 44 20.07 41.29 58.51
N TRP A 45 20.17 42.49 59.08
CA TRP A 45 21.39 43.05 59.63
C TRP A 45 21.23 43.33 61.12
N SER A 46 21.98 42.61 61.94
CA SER A 46 22.11 42.89 63.37
C SER A 46 23.40 43.64 63.62
N SER A 47 23.29 44.84 64.20
CA SER A 47 24.43 45.67 64.60
C SER A 47 24.50 45.72 66.12
N HIS A 48 25.67 45.42 66.68
CA HIS A 48 25.93 45.47 68.12
C HIS A 48 27.09 46.42 68.39
N GLN A 49 26.91 47.34 69.33
CA GLN A 49 27.88 48.39 69.64
C GLN A 49 28.39 48.22 71.06
N ASP A 50 29.71 48.25 71.22
CA ASP A 50 30.33 48.11 72.53
C ASP A 50 30.03 49.33 73.41
N ALA A 51 30.04 49.15 74.73
CA ALA A 51 29.61 50.17 75.68
C ALA A 51 30.45 51.48 75.66
N ASP A 52 31.69 51.42 75.18
CA ASP A 52 32.60 52.55 75.00
C ASP A 52 32.57 53.14 73.58
N SER A 53 31.72 52.59 72.71
CA SER A 53 31.55 53.06 71.34
C SER A 53 30.81 54.40 71.28
N CYS A 54 31.26 55.29 70.40
CA CYS A 54 30.63 56.58 70.13
C CYS A 54 29.66 56.55 68.93
N ALA A 55 29.43 55.38 68.34
CA ALA A 55 28.47 55.19 67.25
C ALA A 55 27.02 55.05 67.78
N SER A 56 26.04 55.11 66.86
CA SER A 56 24.65 54.75 67.11
C SER A 56 24.26 53.60 66.17
N PRO A 57 23.49 52.57 66.61
CA PRO A 57 23.11 51.45 65.75
C PRO A 57 21.84 51.72 64.94
N GLU A 58 21.40 52.98 64.89
CA GLU A 58 20.26 53.44 64.12
C GLU A 58 20.70 54.01 62.76
N LEU A 59 19.80 53.99 61.77
CA LEU A 59 20.01 54.65 60.48
C LEU A 59 19.91 56.17 60.66
N ASP A 60 20.75 56.92 59.94
CA ASP A 60 20.58 58.38 59.83
C ASP A 60 19.28 58.71 59.09
N ARG A 61 18.95 57.92 58.06
CA ARG A 61 17.70 58.02 57.32
C ARG A 61 17.16 56.64 56.91
N GLU A 62 15.90 56.40 57.26
CA GLU A 62 15.14 55.25 56.78
C GLU A 62 15.08 55.21 55.25
N GLY A 63 15.35 54.04 54.67
CA GLY A 63 15.39 53.82 53.23
C GLY A 63 16.76 54.08 52.57
N ASP A 64 17.80 54.40 53.34
CA ASP A 64 19.16 54.47 52.83
C ASP A 64 19.61 53.11 52.26
N THR A 65 20.35 53.15 51.14
CA THR A 65 20.74 51.96 50.40
C THR A 65 22.08 51.42 50.88
N ILE A 66 22.05 50.73 52.03
CA ILE A 66 23.23 50.13 52.69
C ILE A 66 23.67 48.83 51.99
N PHE A 67 22.74 48.15 51.32
CA PHE A 67 22.97 46.89 50.63
C PHE A 67 22.72 47.00 49.13
N GLU A 68 23.47 46.22 48.35
CA GLU A 68 23.12 45.95 46.95
C GLU A 68 23.09 44.45 46.67
N VAL A 69 22.17 44.03 45.81
CA VAL A 69 22.11 42.65 45.30
C VAL A 69 22.23 42.69 43.79
N ASN A 70 23.25 42.03 43.24
CA ASN A 70 23.56 42.03 41.82
C ASN A 70 23.55 43.45 41.23
N LYS A 71 24.17 44.41 41.95
CA LYS A 71 24.24 45.85 41.62
C LYS A 71 22.90 46.59 41.65
N THR A 72 21.89 46.01 42.29
CA THR A 72 20.62 46.66 42.55
C THR A 72 20.60 47.15 43.99
N PRO A 73 20.60 48.46 44.24
CA PRO A 73 20.57 49.00 45.60
C PRO A 73 19.24 48.68 46.29
N LEU A 74 19.30 48.30 47.56
CA LEU A 74 18.14 47.93 48.37
C LEU A 74 17.92 48.96 49.48
N PRO A 75 16.71 49.53 49.61
CA PRO A 75 16.39 50.40 50.72
C PRO A 75 16.38 49.60 52.03
N THR A 76 17.08 50.11 53.04
CA THR A 76 17.23 49.47 54.36
C THR A 76 16.39 50.22 55.38
N TYR A 77 15.72 49.46 56.25
CA TYR A 77 14.85 50.00 57.28
C TYR A 77 15.17 49.42 58.66
N GLY A 78 14.96 50.19 59.72
CA GLY A 78 15.01 49.68 61.09
C GLY A 78 13.78 48.83 61.41
N ILE A 79 13.97 47.69 62.10
CA ILE A 79 12.83 46.90 62.58
C ILE A 79 12.24 47.60 63.83
N PRO A 80 10.93 47.93 63.85
CA PRO A 80 10.33 48.63 64.98
C PRO A 80 10.50 47.88 66.31
N GLY A 81 11.10 48.56 67.30
CA GLY A 81 11.32 48.01 68.64
C GLY A 81 12.49 47.03 68.76
N ALA A 82 13.34 46.90 67.74
CA ALA A 82 14.51 46.02 67.76
C ALA A 82 15.75 46.63 68.44
N VAL A 83 15.71 47.91 68.84
CA VAL A 83 16.78 48.55 69.59
C VAL A 83 16.75 48.06 71.04
N GLU A 84 17.88 47.53 71.50
CA GLU A 84 18.06 47.02 72.86
C GLU A 84 19.30 47.62 73.50
N VAL A 85 19.14 48.14 74.72
CA VAL A 85 20.24 48.60 75.57
C VAL A 85 20.51 47.54 76.62
N HIS A 86 21.72 46.99 76.61
CA HIS A 86 22.13 45.89 77.46
C HIS A 86 22.63 46.39 78.81
N GLY A 87 22.68 45.48 79.80
CA GLY A 87 23.07 45.81 81.18
C GLY A 87 24.52 46.28 81.36
N ASP A 88 25.37 46.05 80.37
CA ASP A 88 26.77 46.53 80.33
C ASP A 88 26.91 47.90 79.63
N GLY A 89 25.81 48.47 79.12
CA GLY A 89 25.79 49.74 78.39
C GLY A 89 25.98 49.60 76.88
N SER A 90 26.21 48.39 76.36
CA SER A 90 26.20 48.14 74.92
C SER A 90 24.80 48.31 74.33
N VAL A 91 24.71 48.63 73.04
CA VAL A 91 23.44 48.83 72.33
C VAL A 91 23.43 48.00 71.07
N SER A 92 22.32 47.29 70.82
CA SER A 92 22.12 46.55 69.57
C SER A 92 20.87 46.99 68.86
N ASN A 93 20.84 46.82 67.53
CA ASN A 93 19.66 47.02 66.71
C ASN A 93 19.61 45.97 65.60
N THR A 94 18.40 45.72 65.07
CA THR A 94 18.22 44.89 63.88
C THR A 94 17.50 45.68 62.79
N LEU A 95 18.04 45.56 61.58
CA LEU A 95 17.61 46.26 60.38
C LEU A 95 17.34 45.26 59.27
N GLU A 96 16.53 45.65 58.31
CA GLU A 96 16.12 44.80 57.21
C GLU A 96 16.13 45.52 55.86
N ALA A 97 16.51 44.80 54.81
CA ALA A 97 16.30 45.22 53.43
C ALA A 97 15.56 44.11 52.67
N GLU A 98 14.28 44.33 52.43
CA GLU A 98 13.41 43.37 51.74
C GLU A 98 13.56 43.47 50.22
N PHE A 99 13.51 42.32 49.55
CA PHE A 99 13.49 42.23 48.10
C PHE A 99 12.87 40.91 47.61
N TYR A 100 12.64 40.79 46.31
CA TYR A 100 12.08 39.57 45.73
C TYR A 100 13.14 38.79 44.93
N SER A 101 12.92 37.48 44.80
CA SER A 101 13.79 36.53 44.09
C SER A 101 14.13 36.90 42.65
N VAL A 102 13.39 37.84 42.05
CA VAL A 102 13.65 38.42 40.73
C VAL A 102 15.02 39.10 40.62
N LEU A 103 15.58 39.58 41.74
CA LEU A 103 16.93 40.16 41.76
C LEU A 103 18.03 39.09 41.86
N LEU A 104 17.66 37.82 42.06
CA LEU A 104 18.58 36.70 42.20
C LEU A 104 18.67 35.90 40.89
N ARG A 105 19.80 35.22 40.73
CA ARG A 105 20.15 34.36 39.61
C ARG A 105 20.47 32.99 40.13
N VAL A 106 20.11 31.95 39.37
CA VAL A 106 20.57 30.59 39.66
C VAL A 106 22.10 30.55 39.55
N GLY A 107 22.74 30.00 40.57
CA GLY A 107 24.19 30.06 40.77
C GLY A 107 24.58 31.33 41.52
N ARG A 108 25.63 31.99 41.03
CA ARG A 108 26.35 33.05 41.76
C ARG A 108 25.59 34.37 41.80
N ASN A 109 25.42 34.94 42.99
CA ASN A 109 24.83 36.24 43.27
C ASN A 109 25.79 37.11 44.07
N ASP A 110 25.94 38.36 43.67
CA ASP A 110 26.82 39.34 44.32
C ASP A 110 26.04 40.17 45.32
N PHE A 111 26.48 40.18 46.58
CA PHE A 111 25.91 40.99 47.66
C PHE A 111 26.94 42.01 48.10
N HIS A 112 26.56 43.28 48.07
CA HIS A 112 27.37 44.38 48.59
C HIS A 112 26.83 44.83 49.95
N PHE A 113 27.72 45.11 50.89
CA PHE A 113 27.42 45.76 52.16
C PHE A 113 28.36 46.96 52.35
N GLY A 114 27.78 48.15 52.41
CA GLY A 114 28.49 49.41 52.61
C GLY A 114 27.88 50.22 53.74
N VAL A 115 28.57 50.28 54.89
CA VAL A 115 28.10 51.01 56.08
C VAL A 115 29.11 52.06 56.51
N HIS A 116 28.64 53.27 56.80
CA HIS A 116 29.46 54.38 57.28
C HIS A 116 28.76 55.09 58.44
N THR A 117 29.52 55.45 59.46
CA THR A 117 29.05 56.19 60.62
C THR A 117 28.95 57.68 60.29
N VAL A 118 27.76 58.28 60.44
CA VAL A 118 27.51 59.70 60.14
C VAL A 118 28.07 60.65 61.23
N ASN A 119 28.04 60.21 62.49
CA ASN A 119 28.57 60.95 63.64
C ASN A 119 29.45 60.03 64.49
N GLY A 120 30.71 60.42 64.70
CA GLY A 120 31.70 59.61 65.42
C GLY A 120 33.11 59.82 64.87
N SER A 121 34.13 59.44 65.63
CA SER A 121 35.52 59.46 65.16
C SER A 121 36.05 58.03 65.06
N ASP A 122 37.02 57.80 64.16
CA ASP A 122 37.64 56.49 63.94
C ASP A 122 38.14 55.84 65.24
N TRP A 123 38.61 56.65 66.19
CA TRP A 123 39.22 56.17 67.43
C TRP A 123 38.24 55.65 68.49
N CYS A 124 36.92 55.87 68.34
CA CYS A 124 35.91 55.47 69.32
C CYS A 124 34.75 54.66 68.73
N THR A 125 34.83 54.23 67.46
CA THR A 125 33.75 53.46 66.85
C THR A 125 34.08 51.97 66.90
N HIS A 126 33.40 51.24 67.79
CA HIS A 126 33.53 49.79 67.98
C HIS A 126 32.16 49.14 67.76
N VAL A 127 32.01 48.43 66.63
CA VAL A 127 30.73 47.84 66.20
C VAL A 127 30.94 46.43 65.66
N HIS A 128 30.01 45.53 65.92
CA HIS A 128 29.93 44.19 65.36
C HIS A 128 28.66 44.06 64.52
N ASP A 129 28.84 43.94 63.20
CA ASP A 129 27.79 43.82 62.21
C ASP A 129 27.68 42.37 61.72
N VAL A 130 26.49 41.78 61.85
CA VAL A 130 26.16 40.42 61.39
C VAL A 130 25.01 40.51 60.40
N VAL A 131 25.23 40.08 59.17
CA VAL A 131 24.30 40.21 58.06
C VAL A 131 23.98 38.83 57.49
N HIS A 132 22.69 38.53 57.32
CA HIS A 132 22.20 37.26 56.80
C HIS A 132 21.21 37.49 55.65
N LEU A 133 21.23 36.60 54.65
CA LEU A 133 20.17 36.45 53.67
C LEU A 133 19.14 35.48 54.23
N VAL A 134 17.90 35.96 54.37
CA VAL A 134 16.79 35.18 54.93
C VAL A 134 15.67 35.09 53.89
N SER A 135 15.04 33.93 53.80
CA SER A 135 13.75 33.77 53.11
C SER A 135 12.88 32.82 53.94
N GLU A 136 11.94 33.39 54.69
CA GLU A 136 11.02 32.66 55.56
C GLU A 136 10.24 31.56 54.80
N PRO A 137 9.67 31.79 53.59
CA PRO A 137 8.91 30.75 52.88
C PRO A 137 9.73 29.52 52.48
N LEU A 138 11.06 29.66 52.44
CA LEU A 138 11.99 28.59 52.09
C LEU A 138 12.72 28.01 53.31
N GLY A 139 12.53 28.59 54.50
CA GLY A 139 13.37 28.29 55.67
C GLY A 139 14.86 28.59 55.45
N LEU A 140 15.19 29.49 54.52
CA LEU A 140 16.56 29.81 54.15
C LEU A 140 17.12 30.87 55.09
N ASN A 141 18.31 30.62 55.63
CA ASN A 141 19.09 31.57 56.41
C ASN A 141 20.59 31.34 56.12
N LYS A 142 21.19 32.22 55.32
CA LYS A 142 22.61 32.14 54.92
C LYS A 142 23.37 33.35 55.46
N PRO A 143 24.52 33.18 56.13
CA PRO A 143 25.35 34.31 56.54
C PRO A 143 25.95 35.00 55.31
N LEU A 144 25.88 36.32 55.29
CA LEU A 144 26.50 37.19 54.28
C LEU A 144 27.76 37.86 54.83
N PHE A 145 27.63 38.59 55.93
CA PHE A 145 28.76 39.32 56.52
C PHE A 145 28.80 39.12 58.03
N ASN A 146 30.00 39.06 58.57
CA ASN A 146 30.26 39.04 60.00
C ASN A 146 31.52 39.87 60.23
N VAL A 147 31.31 41.15 60.54
CA VAL A 147 32.32 42.19 60.49
C VAL A 147 32.42 42.86 61.85
N ARG A 148 33.62 42.85 62.43
CA ARG A 148 33.95 43.76 63.53
C ARG A 148 34.62 44.98 62.95
N ARG A 149 34.02 46.14 63.18
CA ARG A 149 34.44 47.42 62.64
C ARG A 149 34.98 48.28 63.77
N ASP A 150 36.28 48.52 63.68
CA ASP A 150 37.02 49.52 64.46
C ASP A 150 37.32 50.71 63.52
N GLY A 151 36.44 51.72 63.50
CA GLY A 151 36.55 52.86 62.58
C GLY A 151 35.24 53.29 61.91
N THR A 152 35.27 54.36 61.13
CA THR A 152 34.06 55.04 60.62
C THR A 152 33.31 54.32 59.49
N GLY A 153 33.85 53.27 58.85
CA GLY A 153 33.12 52.60 57.76
C GLY A 153 33.64 51.22 57.36
N PHE A 154 32.83 50.50 56.60
CA PHE A 154 33.13 49.20 55.98
C PHE A 154 32.47 49.11 54.60
N GLU A 155 33.20 48.56 53.64
CA GLU A 155 32.67 48.17 52.32
C GLU A 155 33.17 46.77 51.98
N GLY A 156 32.24 45.90 51.57
CA GLY A 156 32.57 44.52 51.22
C GLY A 156 31.59 43.94 50.21
N ASN A 157 32.09 42.99 49.41
CA ASN A 157 31.28 42.19 48.50
C ASN A 157 31.36 40.71 48.90
N MET A 158 30.26 39.98 48.78
CA MET A 158 30.21 38.53 48.97
C MET A 158 29.44 37.89 47.84
N ASP A 159 30.01 36.83 47.28
CA ASP A 159 29.31 35.96 46.34
C ASP A 159 28.60 34.82 47.07
N VAL A 160 27.32 34.64 46.79
CA VAL A 160 26.52 33.52 47.30
C VAL A 160 25.93 32.73 46.14
N ASP A 161 26.25 31.44 46.10
CA ASP A 161 25.62 30.50 45.18
C ASP A 161 24.25 30.05 45.71
N LEU A 162 23.22 30.20 44.86
CA LEU A 162 21.85 29.78 45.14
C LEU A 162 21.38 28.80 44.06
N SER A 163 20.84 27.67 44.49
CA SER A 163 20.23 26.69 43.60
C SER A 163 18.88 27.18 43.04
N LEU A 164 18.41 26.54 41.97
CA LEU A 164 17.08 26.82 41.43
C LEU A 164 15.98 26.58 42.48
N ALA A 165 16.11 25.54 43.30
CA ALA A 165 15.14 25.25 44.37
C ALA A 165 15.12 26.35 45.45
N GLU A 166 16.28 26.97 45.70
CA GLU A 166 16.40 28.08 46.64
C GLU A 166 15.88 29.39 46.07
N ILE A 167 15.63 29.55 44.76
CA ILE A 167 15.14 30.79 44.12
C ILE A 167 13.69 30.65 43.64
N ASN A 168 13.38 29.51 43.02
CA ASN A 168 12.10 29.14 42.47
C ASN A 168 11.81 27.64 42.73
N PRO A 169 11.31 27.30 43.93
CA PRO A 169 11.07 25.91 44.34
C PRO A 169 9.99 25.21 43.49
N ASP A 170 8.99 25.95 43.01
CA ASP A 170 7.93 25.40 42.16
C ASP A 170 8.51 24.92 40.82
N LEU A 171 9.32 25.76 40.16
CA LEU A 171 9.98 25.38 38.91
C LEU A 171 10.97 24.22 39.10
N ALA A 172 11.71 24.21 40.20
CA ALA A 172 12.63 23.10 40.52
C ALA A 172 11.87 21.76 40.67
N ARG A 173 10.70 21.77 41.33
CA ARG A 173 9.84 20.59 41.47
C ARG A 173 9.30 20.13 40.12
N ASP A 174 8.81 21.06 39.30
CA ASP A 174 8.23 20.74 38.00
C ASP A 174 9.27 20.11 37.05
N ILE A 175 10.52 20.59 37.10
CA ILE A 175 11.64 20.00 36.35
C ILE A 175 11.94 18.58 36.85
N ALA A 176 12.00 18.35 38.17
CA ALA A 176 12.23 17.03 38.73
C ALA A 176 11.11 16.03 38.36
N GLU A 177 9.85 16.48 38.33
CA GLU A 177 8.72 15.65 37.89
C GLU A 177 8.83 15.30 36.39
N LEU A 178 9.26 16.26 35.56
CA LEU A 178 9.47 16.03 34.14
C LEU A 178 10.58 14.99 33.88
N GLU A 179 11.69 15.05 34.62
CA GLU A 179 12.79 14.07 34.52
C GLU A 179 12.32 12.65 34.83
N VAL A 180 11.51 12.47 35.88
CA VAL A 180 10.91 11.16 36.24
C VAL A 180 10.00 10.65 35.12
N ARG A 181 9.17 11.52 34.53
CA ARG A 181 8.29 11.15 33.41
C ARG A 181 9.08 10.74 32.17
N ILE A 182 10.18 11.43 31.85
CA ILE A 182 11.07 11.09 30.72
C ILE A 182 11.73 9.73 30.95
N ALA A 183 12.23 9.45 32.16
CA ALA A 183 12.82 8.15 32.49
C ALA A 183 11.80 6.99 32.39
N GLY A 184 10.54 7.25 32.75
CA GLY A 184 9.43 6.31 32.55
C GLY A 184 9.22 5.99 31.07
N LEU A 185 9.15 7.02 30.22
CA LEU A 185 9.00 6.86 28.77
C LEU A 185 10.18 6.12 28.12
N MET A 186 11.41 6.36 28.58
CA MET A 186 12.58 5.61 28.10
C MET A 186 12.49 4.12 28.45
N THR A 187 12.03 3.80 29.66
CA THR A 187 11.84 2.41 30.11
C THR A 187 10.77 1.70 29.29
N GLU A 188 9.66 2.39 28.98
CA GLU A 188 8.61 1.89 28.10
C GLU A 188 9.13 1.64 26.67
N LEU A 189 9.88 2.60 26.10
CA LEU A 189 10.50 2.46 24.78
C LEU A 189 11.46 1.26 24.70
N LEU A 190 12.25 1.01 25.75
CA LEU A 190 13.15 -0.15 25.81
C LEU A 190 12.38 -1.48 25.91
N ARG A 191 11.29 -1.51 26.69
CA ARG A 191 10.40 -2.68 26.77
C ARG A 191 9.72 -2.97 25.43
N ASP A 192 9.25 -1.92 24.75
CA ASP A 192 8.66 -2.02 23.42
C ASP A 192 9.68 -2.49 22.38
N ALA A 193 10.94 -2.05 22.47
CA ALA A 193 12.01 -2.53 21.58
C ALA A 193 12.28 -4.05 21.74
N ALA A 194 12.30 -4.56 22.97
CA ALA A 194 12.43 -5.99 23.24
C ALA A 194 11.21 -6.79 22.71
N ARG A 195 10.00 -6.24 22.87
CA ARG A 195 8.78 -6.83 22.30
C ARG A 195 8.80 -6.83 20.77
N VAL A 196 9.31 -5.78 20.13
CA VAL A 196 9.47 -5.71 18.66
C VAL A 196 10.49 -6.74 18.16
N ALA A 197 11.58 -6.98 18.90
CA ALA A 197 12.53 -8.04 18.55
C ALA A 197 11.89 -9.44 18.61
N GLY A 198 11.15 -9.74 19.68
CA GLY A 198 10.41 -11.01 19.79
C GLY A 198 9.28 -11.16 18.76
N LEU A 199 8.59 -10.07 18.41
CA LEU A 199 7.59 -10.08 17.32
C LEU A 199 8.24 -10.28 15.96
N ARG A 200 9.44 -9.76 15.73
CA ARG A 200 10.19 -9.97 14.49
C ARG A 200 10.63 -11.41 14.32
N GLU A 201 11.11 -12.04 15.39
CA GLU A 201 11.43 -13.47 15.39
C GLU A 201 10.20 -14.33 15.09
N LYS A 202 9.04 -14.00 15.67
CA LYS A 202 7.75 -14.62 15.31
C LYS A 202 7.35 -14.35 13.85
N MET A 203 7.59 -13.15 13.33
CA MET A 203 7.32 -12.85 11.91
C MET A 203 8.24 -13.62 10.97
N ASP A 204 9.51 -13.81 11.33
CA ASP A 204 10.46 -14.60 10.54
C ASP A 204 10.04 -16.08 10.52
N LEU A 205 9.58 -16.63 11.66
CA LEU A 205 8.99 -17.98 11.74
C LEU A 205 7.69 -18.10 10.93
N LEU A 206 6.79 -17.10 11.01
CA LEU A 206 5.58 -17.07 10.18
C LEU A 206 5.90 -16.96 8.68
N GLY A 207 6.96 -16.24 8.31
CA GLY A 207 7.43 -16.16 6.93
C GLY A 207 8.01 -17.47 6.41
N GLN A 208 8.70 -18.24 7.28
CA GLN A 208 9.16 -19.60 6.92
C GLN A 208 7.99 -20.57 6.80
N LEU A 209 7.01 -20.50 7.71
CA LEU A 209 5.77 -21.25 7.60
C LEU A 209 5.02 -20.93 6.30
N ASP A 210 4.92 -19.64 5.92
CA ASP A 210 4.30 -19.22 4.65
C ASP A 210 5.02 -19.82 3.44
N LEU A 211 6.35 -19.84 3.42
CA LEU A 211 7.13 -20.47 2.36
C LEU A 211 6.92 -21.99 2.29
N GLU A 212 6.88 -22.67 3.44
CA GLU A 212 6.64 -24.13 3.49
C GLU A 212 5.20 -24.49 3.12
N LEU A 213 4.22 -23.68 3.51
CA LEU A 213 2.83 -23.83 3.06
C LEU A 213 2.69 -23.52 1.56
N HIS A 214 3.44 -22.54 1.03
CA HIS A 214 3.46 -22.23 -0.40
C HIS A 214 4.07 -23.37 -1.22
N ASP A 215 5.18 -23.97 -0.75
CA ASP A 215 5.75 -25.19 -1.34
C ASP A 215 4.74 -26.34 -1.32
N LEU A 216 4.03 -26.53 -0.20
CA LEU A 216 2.99 -27.54 -0.08
C LEU A 216 1.86 -27.33 -1.10
N VAL A 217 1.42 -26.08 -1.32
CA VAL A 217 0.33 -25.74 -2.25
C VAL A 217 0.76 -25.82 -3.73
N GLN A 218 2.06 -25.72 -4.02
CA GLN A 218 2.59 -25.94 -5.38
C GLN A 218 2.66 -27.42 -5.78
N ARG A 219 2.47 -28.35 -4.83
CA ARG A 219 2.42 -29.78 -5.13
C ARG A 219 1.08 -30.18 -5.76
N PRO A 220 1.07 -31.23 -6.60
CA PRO A 220 -0.16 -31.87 -7.03
C PRO A 220 -1.04 -32.25 -5.81
N LEU A 221 -2.34 -31.95 -5.87
CA LEU A 221 -3.28 -32.10 -4.75
C LEU A 221 -3.42 -33.56 -4.24
N ASP A 222 -3.12 -34.53 -5.10
CA ASP A 222 -3.05 -35.96 -4.79
C ASP A 222 -1.79 -36.36 -4.01
N GLU A 223 -0.74 -35.55 -4.07
CA GLU A 223 0.52 -35.72 -3.33
C GLU A 223 0.52 -35.00 -1.97
N ILE A 224 -0.45 -34.12 -1.71
CA ILE A 224 -0.57 -33.40 -0.42
C ILE A 224 -1.27 -34.31 0.61
N SER A 225 -0.51 -34.87 1.55
CA SER A 225 -1.07 -35.66 2.65
C SER A 225 -1.27 -34.82 3.92
N ARG A 226 -2.24 -35.22 4.78
CA ARG A 226 -2.38 -34.62 6.12
C ARG A 226 -1.09 -34.72 6.93
N THR A 227 -0.34 -35.81 6.72
CA THR A 227 0.94 -36.07 7.37
C THR A 227 1.99 -35.01 7.02
N ASP A 228 1.98 -34.50 5.78
CA ASP A 228 2.91 -33.46 5.35
C ASP A 228 2.58 -32.10 5.98
N LEU A 229 1.29 -31.75 6.05
CA LEU A 229 0.84 -30.55 6.76
C LEU A 229 1.13 -30.65 8.26
N ASP A 230 0.86 -31.80 8.89
CA ASP A 230 1.13 -32.00 10.31
C ASP A 230 2.63 -31.87 10.61
N ALA A 231 3.49 -32.44 9.76
CA ALA A 231 4.93 -32.31 9.91
C ALA A 231 5.41 -30.85 9.78
N ILE A 232 4.78 -30.04 8.92
CA ILE A 232 5.05 -28.61 8.80
C ILE A 232 4.56 -27.89 10.07
N LEU A 233 3.30 -28.06 10.47
CA LEU A 233 2.72 -27.36 11.61
C LEU A 233 3.35 -27.76 12.95
N ASP A 234 3.90 -28.97 13.09
CA ASP A 234 4.65 -29.40 14.28
C ASP A 234 5.96 -28.59 14.45
N ARG A 235 6.58 -28.13 13.36
CA ARG A 235 7.78 -27.26 13.44
C ARG A 235 7.48 -25.84 13.93
N TYR A 236 6.21 -25.43 13.91
CA TYR A 236 5.75 -24.07 14.23
C TYR A 236 4.73 -24.03 15.37
N GLU A 237 4.69 -25.04 16.25
CA GLU A 237 3.74 -25.16 17.37
C GLU A 237 3.73 -23.95 18.31
N ASP A 238 4.88 -23.30 18.52
CA ASP A 238 5.02 -22.11 19.38
C ASP A 238 4.46 -20.81 18.75
N VAL A 239 4.07 -20.87 17.47
CA VAL A 239 3.65 -19.72 16.66
C VAL A 239 2.21 -19.89 16.17
N VAL A 240 1.82 -21.11 15.83
CA VAL A 240 0.48 -21.47 15.36
C VAL A 240 -0.30 -22.09 16.52
N ASP A 241 -1.34 -21.39 16.99
CA ASP A 241 -2.19 -21.91 18.06
C ASP A 241 -3.04 -23.10 17.60
N ALA A 242 -3.54 -23.87 18.57
CA ALA A 242 -4.30 -25.10 18.31
C ALA A 242 -5.58 -24.88 17.50
N GLU A 243 -6.22 -23.70 17.60
CA GLU A 243 -7.42 -23.36 16.84
C GLU A 243 -7.06 -23.07 15.38
N THR A 244 -6.00 -22.31 15.14
CA THR A 244 -5.45 -22.06 13.79
C THR A 244 -4.97 -23.36 13.12
N ARG A 245 -4.32 -24.26 13.87
CA ARG A 245 -3.94 -25.59 13.37
C ARG A 245 -5.17 -26.39 12.93
N ALA A 246 -6.20 -26.45 13.78
CA ALA A 246 -7.43 -27.17 13.46
C ALA A 246 -8.13 -26.57 12.22
N ALA A 247 -8.14 -25.24 12.09
CA ALA A 247 -8.69 -24.55 10.93
C ALA A 247 -7.92 -24.84 9.63
N MET A 248 -6.59 -24.92 9.68
CA MET A 248 -5.76 -25.27 8.51
C MET A 248 -5.94 -26.73 8.08
N GLN A 249 -6.05 -27.65 9.04
CA GLN A 249 -6.38 -29.05 8.77
C GLN A 249 -7.77 -29.19 8.14
N GLN A 250 -8.75 -28.49 8.72
CA GLN A 250 -10.11 -28.44 8.17
C GLN A 250 -10.14 -27.81 6.78
N LEU A 251 -9.31 -26.79 6.51
CA LEU A 251 -9.19 -26.18 5.19
C LEU A 251 -8.66 -27.17 4.15
N ILE A 252 -7.67 -28.02 4.47
CA ILE A 252 -7.21 -29.07 3.56
C ILE A 252 -8.31 -30.10 3.32
N ASP A 253 -9.07 -30.47 4.36
CA ASP A 253 -10.19 -31.39 4.21
C ASP A 253 -11.32 -30.81 3.36
N ASP A 254 -11.65 -29.55 3.61
CA ASP A 254 -12.65 -28.79 2.86
C ASP A 254 -12.17 -28.51 1.44
N LEU A 255 -10.85 -28.36 1.19
CA LEU A 255 -10.27 -28.21 -0.14
C LEU A 255 -10.31 -29.53 -0.89
N LYS A 256 -9.95 -30.66 -0.27
CA LYS A 256 -10.10 -32.00 -0.88
C LYS A 256 -11.55 -32.32 -1.18
N LYS A 257 -12.45 -31.95 -0.28
CA LYS A 257 -13.89 -32.06 -0.48
C LYS A 257 -14.39 -31.11 -1.56
N SER A 258 -13.94 -29.87 -1.57
CA SER A 258 -14.29 -28.88 -2.59
C SER A 258 -13.74 -29.30 -3.94
N VAL A 259 -12.56 -29.90 -4.04
CA VAL A 259 -12.01 -30.47 -5.28
C VAL A 259 -12.85 -31.66 -5.73
N SER A 260 -13.25 -32.55 -4.84
CA SER A 260 -14.15 -33.66 -5.18
C SER A 260 -15.56 -33.18 -5.59
N ASP A 261 -16.10 -32.18 -4.89
CA ASP A 261 -17.38 -31.55 -5.20
C ASP A 261 -17.25 -30.71 -6.48
N LEU A 262 -16.08 -30.10 -6.75
CA LEU A 262 -15.76 -29.38 -7.98
C LEU A 262 -15.47 -30.34 -9.13
N GLU A 263 -14.95 -31.54 -8.93
CA GLU A 263 -14.86 -32.59 -9.96
C GLU A 263 -16.25 -33.12 -10.30
N SER A 264 -17.12 -33.26 -9.30
CA SER A 264 -18.52 -33.64 -9.49
C SER A 264 -19.33 -32.52 -10.15
N GLU A 265 -19.10 -31.26 -9.78
CA GLU A 265 -19.72 -30.09 -10.39
C GLU A 265 -19.07 -29.74 -11.72
N LEU A 266 -17.78 -30.00 -11.94
CA LEU A 266 -17.12 -29.89 -13.24
C LEU A 266 -17.65 -30.99 -14.16
N GLY A 267 -17.96 -32.19 -13.66
CA GLY A 267 -18.73 -33.19 -14.41
C GLY A 267 -20.10 -32.66 -14.80
N ARG A 268 -20.87 -32.13 -13.84
CA ARG A 268 -22.22 -31.57 -14.08
C ARG A 268 -22.20 -30.33 -14.97
N VAL A 269 -21.21 -29.46 -14.82
CA VAL A 269 -21.00 -28.23 -15.58
C VAL A 269 -20.39 -28.55 -16.93
N LEU A 270 -19.54 -29.56 -17.11
CA LEU A 270 -19.12 -30.03 -18.43
C LEU A 270 -20.27 -30.70 -19.18
N ASP A 271 -21.21 -31.34 -18.47
CA ASP A 271 -22.44 -31.86 -19.07
C ASP A 271 -23.42 -30.74 -19.46
N GLU A 272 -23.61 -29.72 -18.61
CA GLU A 272 -24.51 -28.58 -18.84
C GLU A 272 -23.90 -27.55 -19.82
N LEU A 273 -22.60 -27.26 -19.70
CA LEU A 273 -21.80 -26.45 -20.63
C LEU A 273 -21.56 -27.23 -21.92
N GLY A 274 -21.51 -28.57 -21.90
CA GLY A 274 -21.52 -29.41 -23.09
C GLY A 274 -22.84 -29.24 -23.85
N ALA A 275 -23.97 -29.30 -23.15
CA ALA A 275 -25.29 -29.06 -23.76
C ALA A 275 -25.48 -27.62 -24.27
N GLN A 276 -24.98 -26.61 -23.54
CA GLN A 276 -25.06 -25.20 -23.95
C GLN A 276 -24.01 -24.80 -25.00
N ALA A 277 -22.83 -25.43 -24.98
CA ALA A 277 -21.80 -25.28 -26.00
C ALA A 277 -22.18 -26.03 -27.26
N ASP A 278 -22.89 -27.17 -27.20
CA ASP A 278 -23.46 -27.83 -28.38
C ASP A 278 -24.56 -26.95 -29.00
N GLU A 279 -25.41 -26.30 -28.20
CA GLU A 279 -26.45 -25.38 -28.69
C GLU A 279 -25.86 -24.07 -29.29
N MET A 280 -24.78 -23.53 -28.71
CA MET A 280 -24.06 -22.35 -29.22
C MET A 280 -23.10 -22.67 -30.37
N ALA A 281 -22.47 -23.86 -30.36
CA ALA A 281 -21.68 -24.38 -31.47
C ALA A 281 -22.58 -24.64 -32.66
N ASP A 282 -23.77 -25.23 -32.49
CA ASP A 282 -24.75 -25.39 -33.57
C ASP A 282 -25.16 -24.03 -34.20
N LEU A 283 -25.22 -22.97 -33.40
CA LEU A 283 -25.53 -21.62 -33.88
C LEU A 283 -24.35 -20.96 -34.62
N ALA A 284 -23.11 -21.21 -34.19
CA ALA A 284 -21.89 -20.66 -34.82
C ALA A 284 -21.41 -21.49 -36.03
N THR A 285 -21.80 -22.76 -36.11
CA THR A 285 -21.36 -23.71 -37.14
C THR A 285 -22.39 -23.92 -38.25
N GLN A 286 -23.61 -23.41 -38.08
CA GLN A 286 -24.70 -23.52 -39.05
C GLN A 286 -24.33 -23.00 -40.44
N ASP A 287 -23.65 -21.85 -40.54
CA ASP A 287 -23.20 -21.29 -41.82
C ASP A 287 -22.07 -22.12 -42.45
N ALA A 288 -21.18 -22.69 -41.63
CA ALA A 288 -20.07 -23.50 -42.10
C ALA A 288 -20.53 -24.89 -42.59
N ARG A 289 -21.47 -25.52 -41.86
CA ARG A 289 -22.14 -26.77 -42.27
C ARG A 289 -23.03 -26.56 -43.51
N ALA A 290 -23.68 -25.41 -43.66
CA ALA A 290 -24.41 -25.05 -44.89
C ALA A 290 -23.48 -24.89 -46.12
N GLY A 291 -22.21 -24.52 -45.89
CA GLY A 291 -21.13 -24.52 -46.88
C GLY A 291 -20.45 -25.88 -47.11
N GLY A 292 -20.82 -26.93 -46.37
CA GLY A 292 -20.30 -28.28 -46.52
C GLY A 292 -19.05 -28.62 -45.68
N TRP A 293 -18.70 -27.80 -44.67
CA TRP A 293 -17.57 -28.03 -43.77
C TRP A 293 -18.06 -28.38 -42.37
N ASP A 294 -17.54 -29.47 -41.76
CA ASP A 294 -17.97 -29.96 -40.44
C ASP A 294 -16.96 -29.59 -39.33
N PRO A 295 -17.28 -28.61 -38.48
CA PRO A 295 -16.42 -28.14 -37.40
C PRO A 295 -16.24 -29.12 -36.23
N ASP A 296 -17.02 -30.20 -36.17
CA ASP A 296 -16.89 -31.22 -35.11
C ASP A 296 -16.05 -32.42 -35.54
N GLU A 297 -15.63 -32.47 -36.81
CA GLU A 297 -14.74 -33.51 -37.33
C GLU A 297 -13.28 -33.19 -36.92
N PRO A 298 -12.65 -33.94 -36.00
CA PRO A 298 -11.31 -33.62 -35.52
C PRO A 298 -10.25 -33.67 -36.63
N TRP A 299 -10.51 -34.42 -37.70
CA TRP A 299 -9.67 -34.50 -38.90
C TRP A 299 -9.67 -33.22 -39.74
N ASN A 300 -10.70 -32.38 -39.64
CA ASN A 300 -10.73 -31.07 -40.30
C ASN A 300 -9.77 -30.05 -39.66
N TYR A 301 -9.26 -30.37 -38.46
CA TYR A 301 -8.28 -29.57 -37.71
C TYR A 301 -7.01 -30.34 -37.35
N ALA A 302 -6.94 -31.62 -37.73
CA ALA A 302 -5.77 -32.43 -37.53
C ALA A 302 -4.65 -31.85 -38.40
N LEU A 303 -3.59 -31.39 -37.74
CA LEU A 303 -2.27 -31.59 -38.30
C LEU A 303 -2.17 -33.10 -38.44
N GLY A 304 -2.08 -33.63 -39.66
CA GLY A 304 -1.91 -35.06 -39.88
C GLY A 304 -0.76 -35.60 -39.01
N GLU A 305 -0.67 -36.93 -38.88
CA GLU A 305 0.51 -37.54 -38.26
C GLU A 305 1.76 -36.93 -38.88
N SER A 306 2.50 -36.10 -38.13
CA SER A 306 3.74 -35.53 -38.64
C SER A 306 4.77 -36.64 -38.61
N GLU A 307 4.89 -37.37 -39.72
CA GLU A 307 6.06 -38.16 -40.03
C GLU A 307 7.20 -37.21 -40.41
N VAL A 308 7.69 -36.43 -39.44
CA VAL A 308 8.92 -35.65 -39.63
C VAL A 308 10.01 -36.67 -39.96
N PRO A 309 10.62 -36.64 -41.16
CA PRO A 309 11.61 -37.64 -41.54
C PRO A 309 12.76 -37.59 -40.55
N TRP A 310 13.19 -38.75 -40.04
CA TRP A 310 14.41 -38.82 -39.22
C TRP A 310 15.61 -38.44 -40.09
N VAL A 311 16.06 -37.19 -40.00
CA VAL A 311 17.31 -36.73 -40.64
C VAL A 311 18.47 -37.12 -39.74
N GLU A 312 19.26 -38.10 -40.19
CA GLU A 312 20.43 -38.58 -39.45
C GLU A 312 21.45 -37.45 -39.27
N VAL A 313 21.70 -37.08 -38.01
CA VAL A 313 22.72 -36.09 -37.65
C VAL A 313 24.08 -36.76 -37.76
N PRO A 314 25.05 -36.17 -38.47
CA PRO A 314 26.36 -36.77 -38.60
C PRO A 314 27.03 -36.93 -37.23
N ASP A 315 27.40 -38.16 -36.88
CA ASP A 315 28.16 -38.47 -35.66
C ASP A 315 29.60 -38.00 -35.82
N ILE A 316 29.90 -36.86 -35.20
CA ILE A 316 31.21 -36.22 -35.22
C ILE A 316 31.88 -36.26 -33.84
N ALA A 317 31.26 -36.84 -32.82
CA ALA A 317 31.64 -36.62 -31.43
C ALA A 317 32.90 -37.39 -30.98
N GLU A 318 33.27 -38.50 -31.64
CA GLU A 318 34.29 -39.42 -31.10
C GLU A 318 35.38 -39.89 -32.08
N VAL A 319 35.46 -39.36 -33.31
CA VAL A 319 36.40 -39.89 -34.33
C VAL A 319 37.44 -38.86 -34.77
N ASP A 320 38.72 -39.15 -34.53
CA ASP A 320 39.85 -38.48 -35.18
C ASP A 320 39.79 -38.75 -36.69
N GLY A 321 39.69 -37.71 -37.52
CA GLY A 321 39.56 -37.84 -38.98
C GLY A 321 38.13 -38.01 -39.51
N ALA A 322 37.10 -37.66 -38.73
CA ALA A 322 35.68 -37.73 -39.15
C ALA A 322 35.33 -36.93 -40.43
N PHE A 323 36.18 -35.99 -40.84
CA PHE A 323 36.01 -35.19 -42.06
C PHE A 323 37.07 -35.53 -43.10
N GLU A 324 36.62 -35.99 -44.27
CA GLU A 324 37.44 -36.16 -45.47
C GLU A 324 36.86 -35.31 -46.60
N GLU A 325 37.70 -34.57 -47.34
CA GLU A 325 37.26 -33.63 -48.39
C GLU A 325 36.48 -34.32 -49.54
N GLY A 326 36.62 -35.65 -49.69
CA GLY A 326 35.86 -36.47 -50.64
C GLY A 326 34.55 -37.06 -50.10
N ARG A 327 34.26 -36.91 -48.79
CA ARG A 327 33.07 -37.45 -48.12
C ARG A 327 32.60 -36.48 -47.04
N ASP A 328 32.16 -35.30 -47.47
CA ASP A 328 31.68 -34.21 -46.61
C ASP A 328 30.34 -34.58 -45.93
N PRO A 329 30.34 -34.91 -44.62
CA PRO A 329 29.13 -35.30 -43.92
C PRO A 329 28.16 -34.13 -43.70
N TYR A 330 28.66 -32.88 -43.69
CA TYR A 330 27.83 -31.68 -43.54
C TYR A 330 27.09 -31.37 -44.84
N ALA A 331 27.72 -31.60 -45.99
CA ALA A 331 27.05 -31.48 -47.28
C ALA A 331 25.92 -32.51 -47.43
N ALA A 332 26.17 -33.77 -47.04
CA ALA A 332 25.14 -34.82 -47.06
C ALA A 332 23.97 -34.51 -46.11
N TYR A 333 24.28 -34.02 -44.89
CA TYR A 333 23.26 -33.55 -43.95
C TYR A 333 22.45 -32.38 -44.53
N ALA A 334 23.11 -31.40 -45.14
CA ALA A 334 22.43 -30.28 -45.79
C ALA A 334 21.54 -30.72 -46.94
N ASP A 335 21.98 -31.67 -47.77
CA ASP A 335 21.17 -32.20 -48.87
C ASP A 335 19.92 -32.92 -48.33
N ALA A 336 20.03 -33.66 -47.23
CA ALA A 336 18.89 -34.32 -46.58
C ALA A 336 17.88 -33.31 -45.98
N VAL A 337 18.37 -32.27 -45.29
CA VAL A 337 17.51 -31.21 -44.74
C VAL A 337 16.82 -30.43 -45.87
N ILE A 338 17.56 -30.07 -46.93
CA ILE A 338 16.99 -29.36 -48.09
C ILE A 338 15.94 -30.23 -48.78
N ALA A 339 16.20 -31.54 -48.96
CA ALA A 339 15.22 -32.45 -49.54
C ALA A 339 13.93 -32.55 -48.70
N ALA A 340 14.04 -32.57 -47.37
CA ALA A 340 12.87 -32.54 -46.48
C ALA A 340 12.09 -31.22 -46.64
N LEU A 341 12.77 -30.07 -46.66
CA LEU A 341 12.13 -28.76 -46.85
C LEU A 341 11.49 -28.61 -48.24
N GLU A 342 12.11 -29.15 -49.28
CA GLU A 342 11.59 -29.08 -50.65
C GLU A 342 10.38 -30.01 -50.86
N ALA A 343 10.28 -31.11 -50.10
CA ALA A 343 9.10 -31.99 -50.13
C ALA A 343 7.82 -31.27 -49.67
N ASP A 344 7.96 -30.27 -48.81
CA ASP A 344 6.86 -29.45 -48.28
C ASP A 344 6.46 -28.30 -49.22
N VAL A 345 7.15 -28.12 -50.36
CA VAL A 345 6.97 -27.01 -51.31
C VAL A 345 6.39 -27.51 -52.63
N SER A 346 5.32 -26.85 -53.09
CA SER A 346 4.74 -27.09 -54.43
C SER A 346 4.48 -25.78 -55.14
N GLY A 347 4.88 -25.69 -56.42
CA GLY A 347 4.69 -24.48 -57.22
C GLY A 347 5.43 -23.24 -56.71
N GLY A 348 6.46 -23.40 -55.87
CA GLY A 348 7.18 -22.30 -55.23
C GLY A 348 6.49 -21.73 -53.99
N VAL A 349 5.50 -22.42 -53.44
CA VAL A 349 4.79 -22.08 -52.20
C VAL A 349 4.88 -23.26 -51.23
N VAL A 350 4.98 -22.99 -49.93
CA VAL A 350 4.99 -24.04 -48.91
C VAL A 350 3.56 -24.54 -48.71
N VAL A 351 3.30 -25.80 -49.10
CA VAL A 351 1.98 -26.43 -49.00
C VAL A 351 1.81 -27.21 -47.69
N ALA A 352 2.91 -27.74 -47.13
CA ALA A 352 2.93 -28.41 -45.82
C ALA A 352 3.61 -27.51 -44.78
N ARG A 353 2.94 -26.40 -44.41
CA ARG A 353 3.52 -25.38 -43.52
C ARG A 353 3.93 -25.90 -42.14
N ALA A 354 3.18 -26.85 -41.58
CA ALA A 354 3.50 -27.45 -40.28
C ALA A 354 4.82 -28.24 -40.33
N ASP A 355 4.95 -29.12 -41.33
CA ASP A 355 6.11 -29.97 -41.53
C ASP A 355 7.34 -29.14 -41.88
N PHE A 356 7.17 -28.10 -42.71
CA PHE A 356 8.26 -27.16 -43.04
C PHE A 356 8.83 -26.49 -41.78
N VAL A 357 7.96 -25.96 -40.90
CA VAL A 357 8.39 -25.33 -39.64
C VAL A 357 9.08 -26.35 -38.72
N ALA A 358 8.55 -27.57 -38.62
CA ALA A 358 9.14 -28.64 -37.83
C ALA A 358 10.55 -29.01 -38.34
N ASN A 359 10.72 -29.15 -39.65
CA ASN A 359 11.99 -29.42 -40.32
C ASN A 359 13.01 -28.29 -40.08
N VAL A 360 12.59 -27.02 -40.16
CA VAL A 360 13.45 -25.86 -39.85
C VAL A 360 13.90 -25.86 -38.37
N ARG A 361 12.99 -26.14 -37.43
CA ARG A 361 13.33 -26.21 -36.00
C ARG A 361 14.28 -27.35 -35.68
N ALA A 362 14.02 -28.54 -36.22
CA ALA A 362 14.89 -29.70 -36.06
C ALA A 362 16.30 -29.40 -36.60
N TRP A 363 16.40 -28.78 -37.78
CA TRP A 363 17.67 -28.35 -38.34
C TRP A 363 18.42 -27.38 -37.43
N ARG A 364 17.76 -26.36 -36.88
CA ARG A 364 18.41 -25.38 -35.99
C ARG A 364 18.89 -26.00 -34.67
N ALA A 365 18.09 -26.89 -34.07
CA ALA A 365 18.48 -27.61 -32.86
C ALA A 365 19.71 -28.51 -33.12
N ASN A 366 19.69 -29.27 -34.22
CA ASN A 366 20.80 -30.12 -34.62
C ASN A 366 22.05 -29.30 -34.97
N SER A 367 21.88 -28.14 -35.60
CA SER A 367 22.96 -27.20 -35.93
C SER A 367 23.67 -26.67 -34.69
N ALA A 368 22.92 -26.31 -33.65
CA ALA A 368 23.47 -25.87 -32.38
C ALA A 368 24.26 -27.00 -31.68
N ALA A 369 23.72 -28.23 -31.70
CA ALA A 369 24.42 -29.40 -31.15
C ALA A 369 25.72 -29.70 -31.90
N LEU A 370 25.71 -29.64 -33.24
CA LEU A 370 26.91 -29.82 -34.08
C LEU A 370 27.94 -28.71 -33.84
N GLU A 371 27.51 -27.46 -33.64
CA GLU A 371 28.43 -26.35 -33.30
C GLU A 371 29.14 -26.58 -31.96
N ILE A 372 28.41 -27.05 -30.94
CA ILE A 372 28.98 -27.42 -29.63
C ILE A 372 29.97 -28.57 -29.80
N ALA A 373 29.58 -29.63 -30.50
CA ALA A 373 30.44 -30.79 -30.74
C ALA A 373 31.73 -30.42 -31.52
N LEU A 374 31.66 -29.48 -32.45
CA LEU A 374 32.84 -28.94 -33.15
C LEU A 374 33.71 -28.09 -32.24
N ARG A 375 33.12 -27.26 -31.38
CA ARG A 375 33.87 -26.43 -30.43
C ARG A 375 34.64 -27.28 -29.41
N ASP A 376 34.04 -28.36 -28.93
CA ASP A 376 34.58 -29.17 -27.84
C ASP A 376 35.64 -30.19 -28.32
N ARG A 377 35.78 -30.39 -29.64
CA ARG A 377 36.79 -31.28 -30.22
C ARG A 377 38.15 -30.60 -30.39
N MET A 378 39.18 -31.20 -29.81
CA MET A 378 40.58 -30.85 -30.09
C MET A 378 40.97 -31.37 -31.48
N GLY A 379 41.23 -30.47 -32.44
CA GLY A 379 41.78 -30.85 -33.75
C GLY A 379 40.89 -30.61 -34.97
N VAL A 380 39.79 -29.86 -34.84
CA VAL A 380 38.94 -29.49 -35.99
C VAL A 380 39.73 -28.69 -37.02
N SER A 381 39.70 -29.14 -38.28
CA SER A 381 40.42 -28.46 -39.36
C SER A 381 39.66 -27.23 -39.87
N VAL A 382 40.39 -26.28 -40.46
CA VAL A 382 39.77 -25.11 -41.14
C VAL A 382 38.86 -25.57 -42.29
N ALA A 383 39.22 -26.66 -42.97
CA ALA A 383 38.41 -27.23 -44.05
C ALA A 383 37.07 -27.78 -43.52
N GLU A 384 37.08 -28.49 -42.39
CA GLU A 384 35.88 -29.01 -41.72
C GLU A 384 34.96 -27.88 -41.24
N THR A 385 35.54 -26.83 -40.64
CA THR A 385 34.78 -25.64 -40.21
C THR A 385 34.11 -24.94 -41.39
N ASN A 386 34.84 -24.79 -42.51
CA ASN A 386 34.29 -24.17 -43.73
C ASN A 386 33.20 -25.04 -44.37
N ALA A 387 33.33 -26.37 -44.33
CA ALA A 387 32.31 -27.29 -44.83
C ALA A 387 31.01 -27.19 -44.01
N PHE A 388 31.11 -27.19 -42.68
CA PHE A 388 29.98 -26.95 -41.79
C PHE A 388 29.30 -25.60 -42.07
N LEU A 389 30.06 -24.50 -42.13
CA LEU A 389 29.49 -23.17 -42.42
C LEU A 389 28.86 -23.09 -43.82
N LYS A 390 29.42 -23.78 -44.82
CA LYS A 390 28.85 -23.84 -46.16
C LYS A 390 27.54 -24.62 -46.18
N ALA A 391 27.46 -25.74 -45.46
CA ALA A 391 26.22 -26.50 -45.27
C ALA A 391 25.13 -25.65 -44.59
N GLN A 392 25.46 -24.95 -43.51
CA GLN A 392 24.54 -24.02 -42.83
C GLN A 392 24.01 -22.93 -43.77
N ASN A 393 24.90 -22.31 -44.54
CA ASN A 393 24.51 -21.25 -45.47
C ASN A 393 23.59 -21.75 -46.59
N ARG A 394 23.80 -22.97 -47.09
CA ARG A 394 22.93 -23.57 -48.11
C ARG A 394 21.51 -23.78 -47.59
N ILE A 395 21.37 -24.37 -46.41
CA ILE A 395 20.06 -24.60 -45.79
C ILE A 395 19.39 -23.26 -45.47
N ALA A 396 20.11 -22.33 -44.85
CA ALA A 396 19.60 -21.00 -44.53
C ALA A 396 19.16 -20.21 -45.77
N GLU A 397 19.81 -20.39 -46.92
CA GLU A 397 19.38 -19.77 -48.18
C GLU A 397 18.01 -20.29 -48.64
N VAL A 398 17.74 -21.59 -48.48
CA VAL A 398 16.42 -22.18 -48.77
C VAL A 398 15.38 -21.66 -47.78
N VAL A 399 15.66 -21.69 -46.47
CA VAL A 399 14.74 -21.20 -45.44
C VAL A 399 14.37 -19.72 -45.69
N ARG A 400 15.34 -18.86 -45.99
CA ARG A 400 15.12 -17.41 -46.23
C ARG A 400 14.23 -17.09 -47.43
N ARG A 401 14.01 -18.04 -48.35
CA ARG A 401 13.07 -17.85 -49.47
C ARG A 401 11.62 -17.91 -49.00
N PHE A 402 11.36 -18.65 -47.92
CA PHE A 402 10.01 -18.96 -47.46
C PHE A 402 9.71 -18.39 -46.07
N MET A 403 10.72 -18.17 -45.23
CA MET A 403 10.57 -17.66 -43.87
C MET A 403 11.52 -16.49 -43.58
N ASP A 404 11.08 -15.57 -42.73
CA ASP A 404 11.93 -14.51 -42.20
C ASP A 404 12.84 -14.99 -41.05
N ALA A 405 13.67 -14.09 -40.53
CA ALA A 405 14.60 -14.41 -39.45
C ALA A 405 13.89 -14.83 -38.14
N SER A 406 12.63 -14.43 -37.99
CA SER A 406 11.76 -14.74 -36.88
C SER A 406 10.82 -15.88 -37.21
N ASP A 407 11.13 -16.77 -38.15
CA ASP A 407 10.31 -17.95 -38.50
C ASP A 407 8.83 -17.65 -38.82
N TRP A 408 8.54 -16.46 -39.37
CA TRP A 408 7.26 -16.20 -40.01
C TRP A 408 7.39 -16.49 -41.50
N PHE A 409 6.38 -17.13 -42.08
CA PHE A 409 6.34 -17.27 -43.53
C PHE A 409 6.32 -15.91 -44.22
N VAL A 410 7.08 -15.75 -45.30
CA VAL A 410 7.19 -14.49 -46.06
C VAL A 410 5.84 -14.11 -46.68
N ASP A 411 5.05 -15.12 -47.06
CA ASP A 411 3.68 -15.01 -47.56
C ASP A 411 2.64 -15.15 -46.43
N SER A 412 3.03 -14.99 -45.16
CA SER A 412 2.10 -15.07 -44.04
C SER A 412 1.04 -13.96 -44.17
N PRO A 413 -0.26 -14.30 -44.13
CA PRO A 413 -1.34 -13.32 -44.10
C PRO A 413 -1.45 -12.62 -42.73
N VAL A 414 -0.68 -13.06 -41.72
CA VAL A 414 -0.71 -12.51 -40.37
C VAL A 414 -0.18 -11.07 -40.37
N PRO A 415 -0.96 -10.10 -39.82
CA PRO A 415 -0.56 -8.70 -39.74
C PRO A 415 0.83 -8.53 -39.11
N ALA A 416 1.65 -7.63 -39.68
CA ALA A 416 3.03 -7.44 -39.25
C ALA A 416 3.14 -6.99 -37.78
N ASP A 417 2.15 -6.26 -37.29
CA ASP A 417 2.11 -5.83 -35.90
C ASP A 417 1.75 -6.98 -34.94
N LEU A 418 0.85 -7.90 -35.33
CA LEU A 418 0.59 -9.13 -34.56
C LEU A 418 1.86 -9.98 -34.45
N ARG A 419 2.58 -10.14 -35.56
CA ARG A 419 3.87 -10.85 -35.57
C ARG A 419 4.86 -10.20 -34.62
N ALA A 420 4.96 -8.87 -34.66
CA ALA A 420 5.87 -8.13 -33.79
C ALA A 420 5.52 -8.28 -32.30
N VAL A 421 4.24 -8.23 -31.91
CA VAL A 421 3.87 -8.39 -30.48
C VAL A 421 4.10 -9.82 -29.97
N VAL A 422 3.87 -10.84 -30.80
CA VAL A 422 4.17 -12.24 -30.45
C VAL A 422 5.67 -12.41 -30.20
N GLU A 423 6.52 -11.88 -31.09
CA GLU A 423 7.98 -12.03 -30.99
C GLU A 423 8.62 -11.17 -29.89
N THR A 424 8.18 -9.92 -29.73
CA THR A 424 8.89 -8.94 -28.90
C THR A 424 8.30 -8.76 -27.52
N VAL A 425 7.02 -9.09 -27.33
CA VAL A 425 6.32 -8.89 -26.05
C VAL A 425 5.97 -10.22 -25.41
N LEU A 426 5.34 -11.14 -26.15
CA LEU A 426 4.85 -12.41 -25.60
C LEU A 426 5.95 -13.46 -25.49
N LYS A 427 6.81 -13.64 -26.51
CA LYS A 427 7.88 -14.66 -26.49
C LYS A 427 8.87 -14.50 -25.33
N PRO A 428 9.37 -13.31 -24.97
CA PRO A 428 10.26 -13.16 -23.82
C PRO A 428 9.61 -13.51 -22.46
N ARG A 429 8.27 -13.59 -22.42
CA ARG A 429 7.47 -13.74 -21.21
C ARG A 429 6.88 -15.14 -21.04
N PHE A 430 6.47 -15.76 -22.15
CA PHE A 430 5.74 -17.03 -22.16
C PHE A 430 6.38 -18.10 -23.05
N ASP A 431 7.52 -17.78 -23.68
CA ASP A 431 8.36 -18.61 -24.56
C ASP A 431 7.60 -19.71 -25.31
N ALA A 432 7.51 -20.92 -24.75
CA ALA A 432 6.84 -22.07 -25.38
C ALA A 432 5.39 -21.79 -25.82
N LEU A 433 4.60 -21.05 -25.03
CA LEU A 433 3.22 -20.71 -25.40
C LEU A 433 3.17 -19.69 -26.54
N ALA A 434 4.12 -18.75 -26.60
CA ALA A 434 4.20 -17.80 -27.71
C ALA A 434 4.62 -18.49 -29.01
N ASP A 435 5.54 -19.47 -28.94
CA ASP A 435 5.92 -20.29 -30.09
C ASP A 435 4.76 -21.15 -30.60
N GLN A 436 3.95 -21.71 -29.69
CA GLN A 436 2.74 -22.43 -30.07
C GLN A 436 1.72 -21.49 -30.75
N MET A 437 1.47 -20.30 -30.20
CA MET A 437 0.59 -19.30 -30.83
C MET A 437 1.07 -18.95 -32.25
N LYS A 438 2.36 -18.72 -32.41
CA LYS A 438 2.99 -18.43 -33.69
C LYS A 438 2.81 -19.58 -34.69
N ASP A 439 3.02 -20.82 -34.27
CA ASP A 439 2.83 -21.98 -35.16
C ASP A 439 1.40 -22.04 -35.67
N ARG A 440 0.42 -21.84 -34.78
CA ARG A 440 -0.99 -21.81 -35.17
C ARG A 440 -1.31 -20.66 -36.12
N LEU A 441 -0.75 -19.47 -35.88
CA LEU A 441 -0.90 -18.32 -36.77
C LEU A 441 -0.21 -18.54 -38.14
N ASN A 442 0.92 -19.24 -38.19
CA ASN A 442 1.63 -19.56 -39.43
C ASN A 442 0.84 -20.51 -40.35
N LEU A 443 -0.02 -21.36 -39.79
CA LEU A 443 -0.91 -22.25 -40.55
C LEU A 443 -2.05 -21.50 -41.22
N TRP A 444 -2.33 -20.27 -40.82
CA TRP A 444 -3.40 -19.48 -41.39
C TRP A 444 -3.06 -19.04 -42.82
N ASN A 445 -3.99 -19.28 -43.74
CA ASN A 445 -3.83 -19.01 -45.17
C ASN A 445 -4.62 -17.78 -45.68
N GLY A 446 -5.39 -17.12 -44.81
CA GLY A 446 -6.04 -15.83 -45.10
C GLY A 446 -7.31 -15.90 -45.97
N GLU A 447 -7.77 -17.09 -46.38
CA GLU A 447 -8.88 -17.22 -47.34
C GLU A 447 -10.28 -17.07 -46.72
N ALA A 448 -10.43 -17.23 -45.40
CA ALA A 448 -11.73 -17.27 -44.73
C ALA A 448 -12.14 -15.96 -44.01
N LEU A 449 -11.17 -15.18 -43.51
CA LEU A 449 -11.41 -14.05 -42.60
C LEU A 449 -10.34 -12.97 -42.78
N ASP A 450 -10.62 -11.73 -42.36
CA ASP A 450 -9.60 -10.70 -42.15
C ASP A 450 -9.22 -10.69 -40.66
N LEU A 451 -8.01 -11.12 -40.32
CA LEU A 451 -7.56 -11.24 -38.91
C LEU A 451 -7.68 -9.90 -38.17
N GLU A 452 -7.39 -8.77 -38.82
CA GLU A 452 -7.44 -7.44 -38.18
C GLU A 452 -8.86 -7.09 -37.69
N GLN A 453 -9.88 -7.69 -38.31
CA GLN A 453 -11.28 -7.48 -37.94
C GLN A 453 -11.79 -8.45 -36.88
N THR A 454 -11.02 -9.48 -36.54
CA THR A 454 -11.42 -10.50 -35.57
C THR A 454 -11.31 -10.00 -34.13
N GLN A 455 -12.18 -10.54 -33.27
CA GLN A 455 -12.09 -10.38 -31.82
C GLN A 455 -10.76 -10.91 -31.28
N LEU A 456 -10.30 -12.06 -31.80
CA LEU A 456 -9.04 -12.70 -31.42
C LEU A 456 -7.85 -11.73 -31.56
N TYR A 457 -7.74 -11.05 -32.70
CA TYR A 457 -6.64 -10.10 -32.94
C TYR A 457 -6.64 -8.93 -31.95
N GLN A 458 -7.81 -8.34 -31.68
CA GLN A 458 -7.92 -7.26 -30.69
C GLN A 458 -7.56 -7.75 -29.29
N THR A 459 -7.96 -8.96 -28.91
CA THR A 459 -7.69 -9.53 -27.59
C THR A 459 -6.22 -9.91 -27.42
N ILE A 460 -5.57 -10.51 -28.42
CA ILE A 460 -4.11 -10.77 -28.37
C ILE A 460 -3.35 -9.45 -28.28
N SER A 461 -3.73 -8.45 -29.07
CA SER A 461 -3.09 -7.13 -29.07
C SER A 461 -3.26 -6.41 -27.74
N ALA A 462 -4.45 -6.50 -27.14
CA ALA A 462 -4.73 -5.97 -25.80
C ALA A 462 -3.90 -6.69 -24.74
N PHE A 463 -3.88 -8.02 -24.76
CA PHE A 463 -3.14 -8.83 -23.82
C PHE A 463 -1.64 -8.53 -23.89
N ALA A 464 -1.06 -8.50 -25.09
CA ALA A 464 0.33 -8.11 -25.29
C ALA A 464 0.60 -6.69 -24.76
N GLY A 465 -0.31 -5.75 -25.02
CA GLY A 465 -0.28 -4.40 -24.43
C GLY A 465 -0.18 -4.40 -22.92
N ALA A 466 -1.07 -5.14 -22.26
CA ALA A 466 -1.06 -5.27 -20.81
C ALA A 466 0.27 -5.88 -20.32
N MET A 467 0.71 -6.97 -20.94
CA MET A 467 1.95 -7.68 -20.60
C MET A 467 3.21 -6.83 -20.79
N SER A 468 3.19 -5.86 -21.71
CA SER A 468 4.31 -4.92 -21.89
C SER A 468 4.66 -4.13 -20.63
N THR A 469 3.71 -3.99 -19.70
CA THR A 469 3.86 -3.23 -18.45
C THR A 469 4.12 -4.09 -17.21
N VAL A 470 3.91 -5.40 -17.31
CA VAL A 470 4.13 -6.35 -16.22
C VAL A 470 5.62 -6.69 -16.13
N GLY A 471 6.19 -6.50 -14.93
CA GLY A 471 7.59 -6.77 -14.62
C GLY A 471 7.81 -8.14 -13.96
N GLU A 472 7.40 -8.27 -12.69
CA GLU A 472 7.43 -9.53 -11.92
C GLU A 472 6.00 -10.09 -11.80
N GLY A 473 5.82 -11.42 -11.75
CA GLY A 473 4.51 -12.09 -11.59
C GLY A 473 3.75 -12.36 -12.89
N VAL A 474 4.47 -12.48 -14.02
CA VAL A 474 3.90 -12.79 -15.34
C VAL A 474 3.32 -14.22 -15.38
N GLU A 475 3.83 -15.13 -14.54
CA GLU A 475 3.40 -16.54 -14.50
C GLU A 475 1.90 -16.70 -14.19
N ALA A 476 1.31 -15.76 -13.43
CA ALA A 476 -0.12 -15.76 -13.12
C ALA A 476 -1.02 -15.63 -14.37
N TYR A 477 -0.46 -15.16 -15.49
CA TYR A 477 -1.17 -14.99 -16.76
C TYR A 477 -0.93 -16.13 -17.75
N ALA A 478 -0.19 -17.18 -17.38
CA ALA A 478 0.08 -18.33 -18.24
C ALA A 478 -1.21 -19.04 -18.69
N GLY A 479 -2.19 -19.20 -17.78
CA GLY A 479 -3.50 -19.78 -18.11
C GLY A 479 -4.25 -18.96 -19.16
N MET A 480 -4.21 -17.63 -19.09
CA MET A 480 -4.78 -16.76 -20.12
C MET A 480 -4.05 -16.90 -21.45
N MET A 481 -2.72 -16.89 -21.43
CA MET A 481 -1.92 -17.07 -22.64
C MET A 481 -2.27 -18.41 -23.31
N GLN A 482 -2.45 -19.48 -22.53
CA GLN A 482 -2.89 -20.78 -23.02
C GLN A 482 -4.30 -20.71 -23.65
N THR A 483 -5.26 -19.99 -23.05
CA THR A 483 -6.58 -19.75 -23.66
C THR A 483 -6.46 -19.06 -25.02
N LEU A 484 -5.59 -18.05 -25.13
CA LEU A 484 -5.36 -17.35 -26.39
C LEU A 484 -4.70 -18.25 -27.44
N VAL A 485 -3.74 -19.10 -27.04
CA VAL A 485 -3.14 -20.12 -27.92
C VAL A 485 -4.22 -21.07 -28.44
N HIS A 486 -5.07 -21.61 -27.57
CA HIS A 486 -6.17 -22.49 -28.00
C HIS A 486 -7.14 -21.78 -28.94
N ALA A 487 -7.44 -20.51 -28.70
CA ALA A 487 -8.29 -19.75 -29.60
C ALA A 487 -7.65 -19.53 -30.99
N THR A 488 -6.32 -19.43 -31.09
CA THR A 488 -5.63 -19.35 -32.39
C THR A 488 -5.74 -20.63 -33.23
N THR A 489 -6.13 -21.78 -32.65
CA THR A 489 -6.38 -22.99 -33.45
C THR A 489 -7.73 -22.97 -34.15
N ARG A 490 -8.61 -22.01 -33.80
CA ARG A 490 -10.00 -21.91 -34.30
C ARG A 490 -10.23 -20.69 -35.18
N ILE A 491 -9.16 -20.14 -35.78
CA ILE A 491 -9.23 -19.00 -36.70
C ILE A 491 -10.09 -19.38 -37.92
N GLY A 492 -11.36 -18.98 -37.90
CA GLY A 492 -12.40 -19.50 -38.81
C GLY A 492 -13.81 -19.45 -38.22
N VAL A 493 -13.93 -19.81 -36.93
CA VAL A 493 -15.23 -20.04 -36.25
C VAL A 493 -15.62 -18.87 -35.32
N GLY A 494 -14.74 -17.87 -35.20
CA GLY A 494 -14.86 -16.78 -34.23
C GLY A 494 -14.10 -17.07 -32.93
N PHE A 495 -13.76 -16.01 -32.20
CA PHE A 495 -13.10 -16.12 -30.91
C PHE A 495 -14.11 -16.49 -29.83
N VAL A 496 -13.94 -17.64 -29.17
CA VAL A 496 -14.78 -18.03 -28.01
C VAL A 496 -13.86 -18.21 -26.82
N PRO A 497 -13.65 -17.19 -25.99
CA PRO A 497 -12.91 -17.35 -24.75
C PRO A 497 -13.78 -18.14 -23.76
N VAL A 498 -13.15 -19.06 -23.04
CA VAL A 498 -13.77 -19.72 -21.89
C VAL A 498 -13.73 -18.75 -20.70
N VAL A 499 -14.70 -18.85 -19.80
CA VAL A 499 -14.94 -17.97 -18.63
C VAL A 499 -13.66 -17.48 -17.92
N GLY A 500 -13.77 -16.29 -17.32
CA GLY A 500 -12.70 -15.71 -16.50
C GLY A 500 -11.93 -14.59 -17.22
N PRO A 501 -10.70 -14.29 -16.79
CA PRO A 501 -10.02 -13.04 -17.16
C PRO A 501 -9.83 -12.83 -18.68
N ALA A 502 -9.74 -13.90 -19.47
CA ALA A 502 -9.56 -13.83 -20.92
C ALA A 502 -10.84 -13.38 -21.63
N LEU A 503 -11.99 -13.83 -21.13
CA LEU A 503 -13.30 -13.36 -21.57
C LEU A 503 -13.49 -11.89 -21.19
N ASP A 504 -13.16 -11.54 -19.94
CA ASP A 504 -13.24 -10.19 -19.41
C ASP A 504 -12.45 -9.16 -20.24
N LEU A 505 -11.20 -9.50 -20.57
CA LEU A 505 -10.37 -8.70 -21.47
C LEU A 505 -11.03 -8.56 -22.86
N CYS A 506 -11.54 -9.66 -23.40
CA CYS A 506 -12.11 -9.69 -24.74
C CYS A 506 -13.36 -8.84 -24.88
N GLU A 507 -14.30 -8.98 -23.96
CA GLU A 507 -15.53 -8.18 -23.92
C GLU A 507 -15.21 -6.69 -23.81
N ALA A 508 -14.25 -6.34 -22.97
CA ALA A 508 -13.80 -4.97 -22.81
C ALA A 508 -13.27 -4.35 -24.11
N VAL A 509 -12.34 -5.03 -24.78
CA VAL A 509 -11.75 -4.47 -26.01
C VAL A 509 -12.69 -4.59 -27.21
N THR A 510 -13.39 -5.70 -27.37
CA THR A 510 -14.21 -5.93 -28.57
C THR A 510 -15.60 -5.31 -28.48
N GLY A 511 -16.14 -5.13 -27.27
CA GLY A 511 -17.51 -4.68 -27.06
C GLY A 511 -18.58 -5.73 -27.32
N LYS A 512 -18.22 -7.01 -27.36
CA LYS A 512 -19.15 -8.11 -27.63
C LYS A 512 -19.30 -9.01 -26.43
N ALA A 513 -20.52 -9.23 -25.95
CA ALA A 513 -20.83 -10.19 -24.89
C ALA A 513 -20.36 -11.59 -25.29
N PHE A 514 -19.74 -12.32 -24.36
CA PHE A 514 -19.12 -13.64 -24.58
C PHE A 514 -18.05 -13.65 -25.68
N CYS A 515 -17.64 -12.47 -26.14
CA CYS A 515 -16.78 -12.23 -27.28
C CYS A 515 -17.18 -12.89 -28.61
N LEU A 516 -18.47 -13.19 -28.78
CA LEU A 516 -18.98 -13.84 -29.99
C LEU A 516 -19.21 -12.81 -31.12
N PRO A 517 -18.98 -13.17 -32.40
CA PRO A 517 -19.34 -12.31 -33.53
C PRO A 517 -20.83 -11.92 -33.55
N SER A 518 -21.70 -12.87 -33.19
CA SER A 518 -23.15 -12.70 -33.05
C SER A 518 -23.59 -12.19 -31.67
N GLY A 519 -22.65 -11.95 -30.76
CA GLY A 519 -22.92 -11.49 -29.39
C GLY A 519 -23.55 -10.09 -29.36
N GLN A 520 -24.31 -9.84 -28.29
CA GLN A 520 -24.87 -8.53 -27.99
C GLN A 520 -23.75 -7.49 -27.87
N GLU A 521 -23.97 -6.31 -28.43
CA GLU A 521 -23.10 -5.15 -28.23
C GLU A 521 -23.19 -4.67 -26.78
N LEU A 522 -22.04 -4.60 -26.13
CA LEU A 522 -21.87 -4.08 -24.80
C LEU A 522 -21.72 -2.56 -24.86
N SER A 523 -22.39 -1.88 -23.92
CA SER A 523 -22.17 -0.46 -23.65
C SER A 523 -20.73 -0.19 -23.19
N ASP A 524 -20.27 1.05 -23.29
CA ASP A 524 -18.94 1.41 -22.81
C ASP A 524 -18.82 1.11 -21.29
N GLU A 525 -19.89 1.27 -20.53
CA GLU A 525 -19.94 0.95 -19.09
C GLU A 525 -19.77 -0.55 -18.80
N GLU A 526 -20.45 -1.41 -19.56
CA GLU A 526 -20.31 -2.88 -19.44
C GLU A 526 -18.91 -3.34 -19.87
N ARG A 527 -18.33 -2.69 -20.89
CA ARG A 527 -16.96 -2.97 -21.36
C ARG A 527 -15.91 -2.54 -20.35
N ILE A 528 -16.09 -1.39 -19.72
CA ILE A 528 -15.25 -0.95 -18.61
C ILE A 528 -15.31 -1.98 -17.51
N PHE A 529 -16.51 -2.39 -17.10
CA PHE A 529 -16.72 -3.36 -16.03
C PHE A 529 -16.03 -4.69 -16.31
N SER A 530 -16.26 -5.24 -17.49
CA SER A 530 -15.62 -6.48 -17.94
C SER A 530 -14.09 -6.31 -17.97
N GLY A 531 -13.59 -5.17 -18.46
CA GLY A 531 -12.15 -4.90 -18.48
C GLY A 531 -11.51 -4.78 -17.10
N VAL A 532 -12.31 -4.47 -16.07
CA VAL A 532 -11.80 -4.49 -14.71
C VAL A 532 -11.66 -5.92 -14.16
N GLY A 533 -12.50 -6.86 -14.59
CA GLY A 533 -12.37 -8.30 -14.26
C GLY A 533 -11.04 -8.91 -14.71
N PHE A 534 -10.42 -8.34 -15.75
CA PHE A 534 -9.11 -8.75 -16.24
C PHE A 534 -7.93 -8.36 -15.31
N GLY A 535 -7.99 -7.23 -14.60
CA GLY A 535 -6.81 -6.65 -13.93
C GLY A 535 -6.66 -7.07 -12.46
N LEU A 536 -5.75 -8.01 -12.18
CA LEU A 536 -5.38 -8.37 -10.80
C LEU A 536 -4.43 -7.32 -10.21
N GLY A 537 -4.96 -6.42 -9.36
CA GLY A 537 -4.18 -5.57 -8.45
C GLY A 537 -3.33 -4.44 -9.08
N ALA A 538 -3.19 -4.37 -10.40
CA ALA A 538 -2.44 -3.35 -11.13
C ALA A 538 -3.15 -2.92 -12.44
N ILE A 539 -4.44 -2.60 -12.34
CA ILE A 539 -5.35 -2.31 -13.47
C ILE A 539 -4.85 -1.10 -14.27
N GLY A 540 -4.43 -0.02 -13.61
CA GLY A 540 -4.05 1.23 -14.26
C GLY A 540 -2.86 1.08 -15.22
N PRO A 541 -1.70 0.58 -14.76
CA PRO A 541 -0.56 0.31 -15.63
C PRO A 541 -0.89 -0.63 -16.79
N MET A 542 -1.60 -1.74 -16.53
CA MET A 542 -1.96 -2.70 -17.56
C MET A 542 -2.81 -2.06 -18.66
N TRP A 543 -3.88 -1.37 -18.28
CA TRP A 543 -4.79 -0.72 -19.24
C TRP A 543 -4.16 0.50 -19.94
N ARG A 544 -3.14 1.14 -19.34
CA ARG A 544 -2.27 2.08 -20.07
C ARG A 544 -1.46 1.39 -21.16
N GLY A 545 -0.93 0.21 -20.89
CA GLY A 545 -0.29 -0.64 -21.88
C GLY A 545 -1.25 -1.04 -23.01
N VAL A 546 -2.44 -1.54 -22.65
CA VAL A 546 -3.52 -1.87 -23.61
C VAL A 546 -3.83 -0.69 -24.51
N LYS A 547 -4.07 0.51 -23.94
CA LYS A 547 -4.38 1.73 -24.70
C LYS A 547 -3.33 2.06 -25.77
N THR A 548 -2.06 1.70 -25.53
CA THR A 548 -0.95 1.96 -26.45
C THR A 548 -0.67 0.82 -27.44
N SER A 549 -1.38 -0.30 -27.34
CA SER A 549 -1.25 -1.41 -28.27
C SER A 549 -1.62 -1.01 -29.70
N SER A 550 -0.81 -1.45 -30.65
CA SER A 550 -1.20 -1.51 -32.06
C SER A 550 -2.34 -2.51 -32.24
N GLY A 551 -3.16 -2.35 -33.28
CA GLY A 551 -4.23 -3.29 -33.62
C GLY A 551 -5.55 -3.11 -32.86
N LEU A 552 -5.64 -2.19 -31.90
CA LEU A 552 -6.89 -1.88 -31.22
C LEU A 552 -7.76 -0.90 -31.99
N ARG A 553 -9.07 -1.15 -31.99
CA ARG A 553 -10.06 -0.21 -32.53
C ARG A 553 -10.14 1.07 -31.67
N PRO A 554 -10.54 2.21 -32.24
CA PRO A 554 -10.66 3.46 -31.48
C PRO A 554 -11.57 3.37 -30.24
N SER A 555 -12.64 2.58 -30.31
CA SER A 555 -13.53 2.34 -29.17
C SER A 555 -12.85 1.55 -28.04
N ALA A 556 -12.03 0.54 -28.39
CA ALA A 556 -11.23 -0.22 -27.44
C ALA A 556 -10.18 0.67 -26.74
N ILE A 557 -9.51 1.54 -27.51
CA ILE A 557 -8.52 2.50 -26.97
C ILE A 557 -9.19 3.48 -25.99
N ARG A 558 -10.41 3.95 -26.30
CA ARG A 558 -11.19 4.82 -25.40
C ARG A 558 -11.50 4.09 -24.09
N VAL A 559 -12.12 2.90 -24.16
CA VAL A 559 -12.47 2.09 -22.98
C VAL A 559 -11.23 1.76 -22.15
N ALA A 560 -10.13 1.37 -22.78
CA ALA A 560 -8.85 1.14 -22.11
C ALA A 560 -8.32 2.38 -21.39
N GLY A 561 -8.50 3.57 -21.98
CA GLY A 561 -8.18 4.84 -21.35
C GLY A 561 -9.04 5.13 -20.12
N GLU A 562 -10.35 4.88 -20.22
CA GLU A 562 -11.28 5.07 -19.11
C GLU A 562 -10.97 4.10 -17.95
N ILE A 563 -10.68 2.84 -18.23
CA ILE A 563 -10.27 1.86 -17.21
C ILE A 563 -8.94 2.26 -16.57
N ALA A 564 -7.95 2.68 -17.37
CA ALA A 564 -6.66 3.18 -16.88
C ALA A 564 -6.81 4.37 -15.93
N GLU A 565 -7.82 5.21 -16.15
CA GLU A 565 -8.12 6.38 -15.32
C GLU A 565 -8.85 6.05 -14.02
N ILE A 566 -9.43 4.85 -13.83
CA ILE A 566 -10.14 4.49 -12.57
C ILE A 566 -9.18 4.49 -11.37
N GLU A 567 -7.98 3.92 -11.50
CA GLU A 567 -6.98 3.94 -10.43
C GLU A 567 -6.39 5.33 -10.21
N GLU A 568 -6.19 6.11 -11.29
CA GLU A 568 -5.74 7.50 -11.18
C GLU A 568 -6.79 8.41 -10.56
N ALA A 569 -8.08 8.17 -10.84
CA ALA A 569 -9.22 8.85 -10.23
C ALA A 569 -9.32 8.50 -8.75
N PHE A 570 -9.20 7.23 -8.36
CA PHE A 570 -9.16 6.86 -6.94
C PHE A 570 -7.90 7.43 -6.24
N ALA A 571 -6.74 7.40 -6.89
CA ALA A 571 -5.52 8.02 -6.36
C ALA A 571 -5.63 9.54 -6.28
N GLN A 572 -6.33 10.20 -7.21
CA GLN A 572 -6.68 11.61 -7.13
C GLN A 572 -7.71 11.85 -6.02
N ILE A 573 -8.73 11.02 -5.85
CA ILE A 573 -9.66 11.09 -4.71
C ILE A 573 -8.89 11.08 -3.39
N VAL A 574 -7.86 10.25 -3.26
CA VAL A 574 -6.96 10.21 -2.09
C VAL A 574 -6.05 11.46 -2.01
N LYS A 575 -5.61 12.03 -3.14
CA LYS A 575 -4.63 13.14 -3.22
C LYS A 575 -5.24 14.55 -3.24
N THR A 576 -6.21 14.83 -4.10
CA THR A 576 -6.83 16.15 -4.34
C THR A 576 -7.96 16.43 -3.35
N ASN A 577 -8.78 15.43 -3.03
CA ASN A 577 -9.73 15.51 -1.93
C ASN A 577 -9.04 15.01 -0.66
N ARG A 578 -8.26 15.87 0.01
CA ARG A 578 -8.08 15.71 1.46
C ARG A 578 -9.49 15.62 2.01
N VAL A 579 -9.95 14.43 2.39
CA VAL A 579 -11.28 14.17 2.92
C VAL A 579 -11.64 15.31 3.86
N ARG A 580 -12.44 16.26 3.37
CA ARG A 580 -12.57 17.55 4.06
C ARG A 580 -13.51 17.29 5.20
N GLY A 581 -13.06 17.61 6.40
CA GLY A 581 -13.91 17.44 7.55
C GLY A 581 -15.20 18.25 7.37
N TYR A 582 -16.33 17.68 7.75
CA TYR A 582 -17.63 18.34 7.68
C TYR A 582 -18.14 18.59 9.09
N LYS A 583 -18.27 19.85 9.50
CA LYS A 583 -18.79 20.27 10.82
C LYS A 583 -18.25 19.41 12.00
N GLY A 584 -16.93 19.22 12.06
CA GLY A 584 -16.28 18.45 13.12
C GLY A 584 -16.18 16.94 12.89
N LEU A 585 -16.70 16.41 11.77
CA LEU A 585 -16.38 15.06 11.29
C LEU A 585 -14.95 15.07 10.71
N PRO A 586 -13.98 14.32 11.24
CA PRO A 586 -12.65 14.22 10.66
C PRO A 586 -12.75 13.29 9.45
N GLY A 587 -12.45 13.81 8.26
CA GLY A 587 -12.48 13.01 7.06
C GLY A 587 -11.56 11.78 7.16
N ALA A 588 -12.02 10.62 6.67
CA ALA A 588 -11.21 9.40 6.64
C ALA A 588 -11.49 8.50 5.43
N ILE A 589 -10.49 7.70 5.10
CA ILE A 589 -10.54 6.63 4.09
C ILE A 589 -10.20 5.32 4.81
N THR A 590 -10.82 4.22 4.38
CA THR A 590 -10.45 2.87 4.81
C THR A 590 -8.97 2.60 4.55
N THR A 591 -8.36 1.82 5.43
CA THR A 591 -6.98 1.32 5.27
C THR A 591 -6.93 -0.08 4.67
N LYS A 592 -8.09 -0.69 4.43
CA LYS A 592 -8.23 -1.98 3.77
C LYS A 592 -8.32 -1.81 2.25
N PRO A 593 -8.08 -2.87 1.47
CA PRO A 593 -8.41 -2.87 0.05
C PRO A 593 -9.89 -2.50 -0.13
N VAL A 594 -10.13 -1.40 -0.84
CA VAL A 594 -11.48 -1.01 -1.29
C VAL A 594 -11.84 -1.91 -2.45
N ASP A 595 -13.05 -2.48 -2.41
CA ASP A 595 -13.49 -3.31 -3.51
C ASP A 595 -13.70 -2.48 -4.78
N LEU A 596 -13.82 -3.18 -5.89
CA LEU A 596 -13.80 -2.54 -7.18
C LEU A 596 -15.07 -1.74 -7.49
N PHE A 597 -16.22 -2.23 -7.02
CA PHE A 597 -17.50 -1.56 -7.19
C PHE A 597 -17.57 -0.30 -6.31
N GLU A 598 -17.03 -0.38 -5.09
CA GLU A 598 -16.83 0.78 -4.22
C GLU A 598 -15.95 1.86 -4.89
N LYS A 599 -14.88 1.49 -5.60
CA LYS A 599 -14.07 2.47 -6.36
C LYS A 599 -14.87 3.16 -7.46
N LYS A 600 -15.70 2.41 -8.20
CA LYS A 600 -16.60 2.96 -9.23
C LYS A 600 -17.63 3.90 -8.63
N ALA A 601 -18.25 3.50 -7.51
CA ALA A 601 -19.17 4.34 -6.75
C ALA A 601 -18.49 5.62 -6.25
N ALA A 602 -17.25 5.53 -5.74
CA ALA A 602 -16.48 6.69 -5.28
C ALA A 602 -16.21 7.69 -6.42
N LYS A 603 -15.86 7.20 -7.62
CA LYS A 603 -15.69 8.04 -8.81
C LYS A 603 -17.01 8.71 -9.22
N PHE A 604 -18.09 7.93 -9.32
CA PHE A 604 -19.42 8.45 -9.65
C PHE A 604 -19.84 9.59 -8.71
N LEU A 605 -19.66 9.42 -7.40
CA LEU A 605 -20.00 10.44 -6.41
C LEU A 605 -19.21 11.74 -6.62
N VAL A 606 -17.94 11.64 -7.01
CA VAL A 606 -17.09 12.81 -7.28
C VAL A 606 -17.45 13.49 -8.58
N ASP A 607 -17.76 12.72 -9.63
CA ASP A 607 -18.24 13.24 -10.92
C ASP A 607 -19.62 13.92 -10.76
N ASP A 608 -20.46 13.44 -9.84
CA ASP A 608 -21.72 14.08 -9.41
C ASP A 608 -21.47 15.37 -8.56
N GLY A 609 -20.22 15.84 -8.48
CA GLY A 609 -19.83 17.08 -7.82
C GLY A 609 -19.84 16.99 -6.29
N ARG A 610 -19.82 15.78 -5.70
CA ARG A 610 -19.83 15.59 -4.25
C ARG A 610 -18.41 15.57 -3.68
N SER A 611 -18.29 16.05 -2.44
CA SER A 611 -17.07 15.93 -1.64
C SER A 611 -17.17 14.71 -0.73
N LEU A 612 -16.19 13.81 -0.78
CA LEU A 612 -16.18 12.62 0.10
C LEU A 612 -15.67 12.99 1.51
N VAL A 613 -16.36 12.47 2.53
CA VAL A 613 -16.05 12.64 3.97
C VAL A 613 -15.68 11.31 4.62
N GLY A 614 -16.26 10.20 4.18
CA GLY A 614 -15.93 8.85 4.59
C GLY A 614 -15.93 7.93 3.38
N VAL A 615 -14.90 7.11 3.22
CA VAL A 615 -14.73 6.20 2.08
C VAL A 615 -14.36 4.79 2.57
N GLY A 616 -15.14 3.79 2.15
CA GLY A 616 -15.15 2.43 2.65
C GLY A 616 -15.69 2.34 4.08
N ASP A 617 -16.19 1.16 4.43
CA ASP A 617 -16.79 0.87 5.74
C ASP A 617 -15.91 1.33 6.93
N ASP A 618 -14.61 1.03 6.93
CA ASP A 618 -13.65 1.44 7.96
C ASP A 618 -13.37 2.96 7.96
N GLY A 619 -13.45 3.60 6.79
CA GLY A 619 -13.34 5.05 6.67
C GLY A 619 -14.55 5.72 7.33
N VAL A 620 -15.75 5.26 6.99
CA VAL A 620 -17.00 5.75 7.59
C VAL A 620 -17.04 5.46 9.10
N ARG A 621 -16.61 4.28 9.55
CA ARG A 621 -16.48 3.97 10.98
C ARG A 621 -15.60 4.98 11.70
N ARG A 622 -14.47 5.37 11.10
CA ARG A 622 -13.54 6.35 11.69
C ARG A 622 -14.15 7.75 11.74
N VAL A 623 -14.83 8.18 10.68
CA VAL A 623 -15.52 9.48 10.59
C VAL A 623 -16.62 9.58 11.66
N LEU A 624 -17.45 8.54 11.75
CA LEU A 624 -18.64 8.53 12.59
C LEU A 624 -18.40 8.00 14.01
N ARG A 625 -17.22 7.43 14.29
CA ARG A 625 -16.87 6.72 15.53
C ARG A 625 -17.78 5.52 15.81
N ILE A 626 -18.09 4.77 14.76
CA ILE A 626 -18.78 3.48 14.85
C ILE A 626 -17.74 2.42 15.26
N PRO A 627 -18.03 1.53 16.22
CA PRO A 627 -17.10 0.45 16.60
C PRO A 627 -16.83 -0.50 15.42
N ARG A 628 -15.72 -1.25 15.47
CA ARG A 628 -15.36 -2.20 14.41
C ARG A 628 -16.16 -3.48 14.44
N GLU A 629 -16.58 -3.90 15.62
CA GLU A 629 -17.29 -5.15 15.84
C GLU A 629 -18.67 -4.85 16.41
N SER A 630 -19.65 -5.61 15.92
CA SER A 630 -20.97 -5.68 16.54
C SER A 630 -20.92 -6.66 17.70
N ARG A 631 -21.63 -6.35 18.80
CA ARG A 631 -22.02 -7.40 19.74
C ARG A 631 -22.89 -8.44 19.02
N PRO A 632 -22.84 -9.73 19.39
CA PRO A 632 -23.64 -10.77 18.74
C PRO A 632 -25.12 -10.38 18.63
N GLY A 633 -25.67 -10.43 17.41
CA GLY A 633 -27.07 -10.07 17.13
C GLY A 633 -27.37 -8.57 17.07
N THR A 634 -26.36 -7.70 16.99
CA THR A 634 -26.54 -6.24 16.90
C THR A 634 -25.93 -5.65 15.61
N ILE A 635 -26.32 -4.43 15.26
CA ILE A 635 -25.82 -3.70 14.07
C ILE A 635 -24.68 -2.74 14.40
N GLU A 636 -24.16 -2.75 15.64
CA GLU A 636 -23.32 -1.67 16.17
C GLU A 636 -22.03 -1.43 15.39
N GLY A 637 -21.46 -2.47 14.78
CA GLY A 637 -20.26 -2.38 13.93
C GLY A 637 -20.53 -2.19 12.43
N MET A 638 -21.78 -2.17 12.00
CA MET A 638 -22.15 -2.05 10.59
C MET A 638 -22.04 -0.58 10.16
N ALA A 639 -21.34 -0.33 9.06
CA ALA A 639 -21.20 1.02 8.51
C ALA A 639 -21.45 0.97 7.01
N PRO A 640 -21.95 2.06 6.41
CA PRO A 640 -22.06 2.16 4.98
C PRO A 640 -20.71 2.49 4.36
N ASP A 641 -20.60 2.35 3.04
CA ASP A 641 -19.33 2.56 2.34
C ASP A 641 -18.98 4.05 2.17
N PHE A 642 -19.97 4.94 2.12
CA PHE A 642 -19.73 6.36 1.87
C PHE A 642 -20.48 7.30 2.81
N VAL A 643 -19.75 8.33 3.23
CA VAL A 643 -20.32 9.61 3.71
C VAL A 643 -19.83 10.68 2.76
N SER A 644 -20.75 11.40 2.11
CA SER A 644 -20.41 12.46 1.17
C SER A 644 -21.18 13.75 1.47
N VAL A 645 -20.70 14.87 0.92
CA VAL A 645 -21.32 16.19 1.01
C VAL A 645 -21.69 16.64 -0.39
N SER A 646 -22.97 16.93 -0.60
CA SER A 646 -23.46 17.46 -1.88
C SER A 646 -22.95 18.89 -2.14
N SER A 647 -23.09 19.35 -3.38
CA SER A 647 -22.81 20.74 -3.76
C SER A 647 -23.63 21.77 -2.95
N GLY A 648 -24.80 21.38 -2.44
CA GLY A 648 -25.64 22.16 -1.52
C GLY A 648 -25.21 22.13 -0.05
N HIS A 649 -24.03 21.58 0.27
CA HIS A 649 -23.50 21.45 1.63
C HIS A 649 -24.37 20.61 2.58
N LYS A 650 -24.98 19.54 2.08
CA LYS A 650 -25.72 18.56 2.88
C LYS A 650 -25.06 17.18 2.86
N LEU A 651 -25.23 16.42 3.93
CA LEU A 651 -24.70 15.06 4.06
C LEU A 651 -25.55 14.07 3.27
N ILE A 652 -24.88 13.10 2.66
CA ILE A 652 -25.49 11.94 2.00
C ILE A 652 -24.77 10.69 2.51
N LEU A 653 -25.55 9.69 2.90
CA LEU A 653 -25.06 8.36 3.26
C LEU A 653 -25.34 7.41 2.09
N SER A 654 -24.33 6.72 1.61
CA SER A 654 -24.48 5.82 0.47
C SER A 654 -23.83 4.47 0.77
N GLU A 655 -24.57 3.40 0.50
CA GLU A 655 -24.08 2.02 0.53
C GLU A 655 -23.87 1.53 -0.90
N ALA A 656 -22.75 0.86 -1.19
CA ALA A 656 -22.44 0.32 -2.51
C ALA A 656 -22.52 -1.22 -2.49
N LYS A 657 -23.34 -1.81 -3.37
CA LYS A 657 -23.48 -3.27 -3.49
C LYS A 657 -23.56 -3.76 -4.93
N GLY A 658 -22.75 -4.75 -5.27
CA GLY A 658 -22.85 -5.55 -6.49
C GLY A 658 -23.51 -6.92 -6.26
N GLY A 659 -23.84 -7.62 -7.36
CA GLY A 659 -24.40 -8.99 -7.33
C GLY A 659 -25.78 -9.11 -6.69
N LYS A 660 -25.98 -10.10 -5.79
CA LYS A 660 -27.25 -10.32 -5.09
C LYS A 660 -27.34 -9.53 -3.79
N ILE A 661 -28.20 -8.52 -3.77
CA ILE A 661 -28.26 -7.50 -2.70
C ILE A 661 -29.23 -7.89 -1.58
N ASP A 662 -28.73 -7.81 -0.35
CA ASP A 662 -29.54 -7.96 0.86
C ASP A 662 -30.04 -6.59 1.35
N VAL A 663 -31.33 -6.30 1.14
CA VAL A 663 -31.96 -5.03 1.54
C VAL A 663 -31.94 -4.83 3.05
N GLY A 664 -32.01 -5.90 3.85
CA GLY A 664 -31.93 -5.83 5.31
C GLY A 664 -30.57 -5.30 5.75
N THR A 665 -29.50 -5.88 5.20
CA THR A 665 -28.12 -5.47 5.48
C THR A 665 -27.88 -4.00 5.10
N VAL A 666 -28.29 -3.59 3.91
CA VAL A 666 -28.19 -2.19 3.44
C VAL A 666 -28.91 -1.24 4.39
N ARG A 667 -30.14 -1.59 4.79
CA ARG A 667 -30.94 -0.77 5.71
C ARG A 667 -30.27 -0.65 7.08
N ASP A 668 -29.68 -1.72 7.59
CA ASP A 668 -29.04 -1.75 8.91
C ASP A 668 -27.75 -0.91 8.93
N GLN A 669 -26.91 -0.99 7.88
CA GLN A 669 -25.72 -0.15 7.72
C GLN A 669 -26.08 1.35 7.69
N LEU A 670 -27.04 1.73 6.83
CA LEU A 670 -27.49 3.12 6.71
C LEU A 670 -28.16 3.62 8.00
N THR A 671 -28.94 2.77 8.68
CA THR A 671 -29.57 3.11 9.96
C THR A 671 -28.52 3.38 11.04
N ASN A 672 -27.50 2.51 11.18
CA ASN A 672 -26.46 2.71 12.19
C ASN A 672 -25.65 4.00 11.95
N ALA A 673 -25.34 4.33 10.69
CA ALA A 673 -24.70 5.60 10.36
C ALA A 673 -25.59 6.82 10.66
N MET A 674 -26.90 6.74 10.39
CA MET A 674 -27.85 7.77 10.79
C MET A 674 -27.90 7.98 12.31
N GLU A 675 -27.90 6.90 13.09
CA GLU A 675 -27.84 6.99 14.56
C GLU A 675 -26.54 7.62 15.06
N ALA A 676 -25.40 7.28 14.43
CA ALA A 676 -24.11 7.87 14.76
C ALA A 676 -24.07 9.39 14.46
N LEU A 677 -24.68 9.82 13.36
CA LEU A 677 -24.83 11.23 13.03
C LEU A 677 -25.78 11.95 14.00
N LYS A 678 -26.89 11.32 14.40
CA LYS A 678 -27.82 11.85 15.41
C LYS A 678 -27.13 12.10 16.75
N LYS A 679 -26.28 11.17 17.22
CA LYS A 679 -25.48 11.34 18.45
C LYS A 679 -24.51 12.53 18.37
N LYS A 680 -24.18 12.98 17.17
CA LYS A 680 -23.33 14.15 16.90
C LYS A 680 -24.14 15.43 16.58
N GLY A 681 -25.47 15.35 16.58
CA GLY A 681 -26.36 16.47 16.23
C GLY A 681 -26.34 16.85 14.74
N LEU A 682 -26.02 15.89 13.86
CA LEU A 682 -25.87 16.10 12.41
C LEU A 682 -26.94 15.38 11.57
N ASP A 683 -27.93 14.73 12.19
CA ASP A 683 -29.02 14.05 11.47
C ASP A 683 -29.87 15.01 10.63
N GLY A 684 -30.09 16.25 11.10
CA GLY A 684 -30.76 17.30 10.33
C GLY A 684 -29.98 17.84 9.13
N ASP A 685 -28.70 17.49 9.02
CA ASP A 685 -27.87 17.82 7.85
C ASP A 685 -27.92 16.75 6.76
N VAL A 686 -28.51 15.59 7.02
CA VAL A 686 -28.63 14.51 6.03
C VAL A 686 -29.77 14.80 5.07
N ASP A 687 -29.42 15.04 3.80
CA ASP A 687 -30.38 15.28 2.73
C ASP A 687 -31.07 13.97 2.31
N ARG A 688 -30.29 12.94 2.04
CA ARG A 688 -30.78 11.63 1.59
C ARG A 688 -29.86 10.48 1.94
N VAL A 689 -30.42 9.28 1.83
CA VAL A 689 -29.73 8.01 2.03
C VAL A 689 -29.93 7.14 0.79
N GLU A 690 -28.86 6.47 0.37
CA GLU A 690 -28.76 5.92 -0.97
C GLU A 690 -28.22 4.48 -0.95
N LEU A 691 -28.74 3.66 -1.84
CA LEU A 691 -28.13 2.43 -2.30
C LEU A 691 -27.59 2.68 -3.71
N ILE A 692 -26.28 2.63 -3.87
CA ILE A 692 -25.61 2.58 -5.16
C ILE A 692 -25.46 1.10 -5.51
N MET A 693 -26.14 0.65 -6.55
CA MET A 693 -26.13 -0.75 -6.95
C MET A 693 -25.64 -0.93 -8.37
N GLU A 694 -24.99 -2.06 -8.62
CA GLU A 694 -24.54 -2.47 -9.94
C GLU A 694 -25.73 -2.60 -10.90
N GLN A 695 -25.57 -2.13 -12.13
CA GLN A 695 -26.58 -2.31 -13.17
C GLN A 695 -26.80 -3.80 -13.45
N GLY A 696 -28.05 -4.26 -13.31
CA GLY A 696 -28.40 -5.69 -13.45
C GLY A 696 -28.38 -6.47 -12.14
N ALA A 697 -27.89 -5.89 -11.04
CA ALA A 697 -27.96 -6.53 -9.73
C ALA A 697 -29.41 -6.81 -9.29
N GLU A 698 -29.59 -7.98 -8.67
CA GLU A 698 -30.88 -8.46 -8.19
C GLU A 698 -30.94 -8.39 -6.66
N PHE A 699 -32.13 -8.22 -6.10
CA PHE A 699 -32.32 -8.38 -4.66
C PHE A 699 -32.39 -9.87 -4.30
N LYS A 700 -31.74 -10.26 -3.20
CA LYS A 700 -31.80 -11.65 -2.67
C LYS A 700 -33.24 -12.08 -2.38
N ASP A 701 -34.04 -11.15 -1.85
CA ASP A 701 -35.47 -11.36 -1.61
C ASP A 701 -36.27 -10.78 -2.78
N PRO A 702 -36.99 -11.61 -3.56
CA PRO A 702 -37.78 -11.17 -4.72
C PRO A 702 -38.95 -10.25 -4.35
N ASN A 703 -39.26 -10.12 -3.06
CA ASN A 703 -40.29 -9.20 -2.57
C ASN A 703 -39.82 -7.73 -2.58
N PHE A 704 -38.56 -7.44 -2.89
CA PHE A 704 -38.09 -6.08 -3.08
C PHE A 704 -37.91 -5.77 -4.56
N THR A 705 -38.26 -4.55 -4.95
CA THR A 705 -38.05 -4.02 -6.29
C THR A 705 -37.70 -2.54 -6.23
N VAL A 706 -37.25 -1.99 -7.34
CA VAL A 706 -37.02 -0.54 -7.49
C VAL A 706 -38.16 0.06 -8.27
N LYS A 707 -38.80 1.09 -7.73
CA LYS A 707 -39.83 1.86 -8.42
C LYS A 707 -39.66 3.33 -8.11
N ASP A 708 -39.74 4.16 -9.15
CA ASP A 708 -39.57 5.62 -9.07
C ASP A 708 -38.26 6.04 -8.38
N GLY A 709 -37.21 5.23 -8.52
CA GLY A 709 -35.90 5.48 -7.90
C GLY A 709 -35.78 5.10 -6.42
N TYR A 710 -36.75 4.39 -5.84
CA TYR A 710 -36.72 3.95 -4.44
C TYR A 710 -36.94 2.45 -4.30
N ILE A 711 -36.43 1.88 -3.19
CA ILE A 711 -36.70 0.48 -2.84
C ILE A 711 -38.15 0.36 -2.34
N ILE A 712 -38.93 -0.53 -2.95
CA ILE A 712 -40.31 -0.85 -2.55
C ILE A 712 -40.41 -2.33 -2.20
N ASN A 713 -41.11 -2.62 -1.11
CA ASN A 713 -41.55 -3.98 -0.82
C ASN A 713 -42.81 -4.29 -1.65
N SER A 714 -42.67 -5.14 -2.66
CA SER A 714 -43.69 -5.54 -3.64
C SER A 714 -44.93 -6.17 -3.00
N GLN A 715 -44.79 -6.83 -1.85
CA GLN A 715 -45.93 -7.44 -1.15
C GLN A 715 -46.81 -6.40 -0.46
N THR A 716 -46.19 -5.40 0.17
CA THR A 716 -46.90 -4.38 0.96
C THR A 716 -47.18 -3.09 0.17
N GLY A 717 -46.51 -2.89 -0.96
CA GLY A 717 -46.52 -1.66 -1.75
C GLY A 717 -45.86 -0.47 -1.06
N LYS A 718 -45.17 -0.68 0.08
CA LYS A 718 -44.57 0.40 0.86
C LYS A 718 -43.11 0.61 0.49
N THR A 719 -42.71 1.88 0.40
CA THR A 719 -41.32 2.28 0.24
C THR A 719 -40.53 1.94 1.51
N VAL A 720 -39.32 1.40 1.34
CA VAL A 720 -38.46 1.02 2.45
C VAL A 720 -37.86 2.27 3.08
N ALA A 721 -38.14 2.47 4.37
CA ALA A 721 -37.61 3.56 5.19
C ALA A 721 -36.52 3.04 6.16
N LEU A 722 -35.62 3.93 6.57
CA LEU A 722 -34.69 3.66 7.66
C LEU A 722 -35.41 3.58 9.01
N GLN A 723 -34.95 2.70 9.89
CA GLN A 723 -35.62 2.47 11.16
C GLN A 723 -35.44 3.69 12.08
N GLY A 724 -36.55 4.30 12.52
CA GLY A 724 -36.52 5.46 13.41
C GLY A 724 -36.21 6.80 12.73
N PHE A 725 -36.17 6.84 11.39
CA PHE A 725 -35.94 8.05 10.59
C PHE A 725 -36.95 8.16 9.44
N ASP A 726 -37.40 9.38 9.16
CA ASP A 726 -38.30 9.66 8.03
C ASP A 726 -37.48 9.86 6.73
N LYS A 727 -36.75 8.82 6.33
CA LYS A 727 -35.89 8.79 5.13
C LYS A 727 -36.06 7.48 4.38
N PHE A 728 -36.39 7.57 3.10
CA PHE A 728 -36.47 6.43 2.18
C PHE A 728 -35.13 6.18 1.49
N ILE A 729 -34.84 4.91 1.17
CA ILE A 729 -33.61 4.52 0.49
C ILE A 729 -33.78 4.74 -1.01
N MET A 730 -33.07 5.75 -1.53
CA MET A 730 -33.00 6.05 -2.96
C MET A 730 -32.02 5.09 -3.63
N VAL A 731 -32.33 4.65 -4.85
CA VAL A 731 -31.51 3.72 -5.60
C VAL A 731 -30.86 4.43 -6.78
N ILE A 732 -29.54 4.30 -6.87
CA ILE A 732 -28.74 4.73 -8.00
C ILE A 732 -28.15 3.48 -8.64
N ARG A 733 -28.32 3.32 -9.94
CA ARG A 733 -27.77 2.20 -10.71
C ARG A 733 -26.59 2.70 -11.54
N ILE A 734 -25.43 2.07 -11.41
CA ILE A 734 -24.20 2.44 -12.12
C ILE A 734 -23.48 1.25 -12.72
#